data_AF-A0A0C3DGV7-F1
#
_entry.id   AF-A0A0C3DGV7-F1
#
_cell.length_a   1.000
_cell.length_b   1.000
_cell.length_c   1.000
_cell.angle_alpha   90.00
_cell.angle_beta   90.00
_cell.angle_gamma   90.00
#
_symmetry.space_group_name_H-M   'P 1'
#
loop_
_entity.id
_entity.type
_entity.pdbx_description
1 polymer ?
#
loop_
_entity_poly.entity_id
_entity_poly.type
_entity_poly.pdbx_seq_one_letter_code
_entity_poly.pdbx_strand_id
1 'polypeptide(L)'
;MTVEKQLGPDKGIAAELLRTQQWLHSHVRDILDECDEILHVRNQLQVLGLVKSLAASIQFSFPQGVEVEPRPHGAFPHFRILHHDAGKELISRIAWDIMDGLLPNYNFSQASQHVRVAIFDFLTLIDVAPSEVRTVQNYTRGTRTWTGLLHLRGLLACGILLFTLKERRWRVDFGLAPWRTMLAVPYRAKDVPAPRAEFGQPDVAVTLTCLSYYYEGLTQDQLVVCFERLLQQGDPMQEYEAWAQELPLVPDALRHISAINTESSEQWRDLLVPMFSYNKATIDFYLSQVIFPREAQEFSFKLSCSSWDLAEERTHVVTGFSGTNDGRYLLPTSVTQRDPDHQQGTNARVLAYLLQPENGAYMKTSLMNGERRTALEFLQLVVDQKPEIRAILDVGAHVLELRNSEFAAAWLEAKPDALAAIYFNEDDELTVLTRKGTTQLLLESSFAHRLDECVVYLDDAHTRGTDIKFPDGFRAAVTLGPKVTKDRLTQGCMRMRKLGNGHSVMYFAPSDVDRSIRTIASKSELEVIQTMDILQWAMTETCAEIESRASLWAQQGMDHALRYDSWSNFCNREISLNELKRAWRQPDAKTLEELYSPASPRDLGTISIPDIRQRCMELGVFSLLDQNLDEEQEREVVHEVEREYQVERPPKATPVLHQVSWGIREFIQGKFVSLPPSFRAFTPSVVCNIHPEDVPVWSQSLFVTSDFCKVVDSGNAGEYLRPVNWVLSRSSPSTPTMVILSPFEVNELLPEIRRSKHVHLHIYTPRVHKGLRSCDDLLLYSIPPVPPNWAAPTSLVDQLNLFSGQLYLRDYETYIRVCRFLCVYANDLGDEGYFEVQNDGFIEPTHRPLGARRDCSFQRSPLLFLKKLIECRRMGMRFTLTHMGKILDGHLLREEDFVN
;
A
#
# COMPACT_ATOMS: atom_id res chain seq x y z
N MET A 1 -8.48 27.50 -12.07
CA MET A 1 -9.35 28.68 -12.32
C MET A 1 -8.66 29.85 -13.04
N THR A 2 -7.33 29.92 -13.16
CA THR A 2 -6.62 31.07 -13.76
C THR A 2 -6.53 31.03 -15.29
N VAL A 3 -6.54 29.84 -15.88
CA VAL A 3 -6.42 29.63 -17.33
C VAL A 3 -7.68 30.08 -18.09
N GLU A 4 -8.87 29.85 -17.53
CA GLU A 4 -10.15 30.22 -18.17
C GLU A 4 -10.37 31.73 -18.28
N LYS A 5 -9.81 32.53 -17.36
CA LYS A 5 -9.91 34.00 -17.41
C LYS A 5 -8.90 34.66 -18.36
N GLN A 6 -7.88 33.94 -18.83
CA GLN A 6 -6.95 34.47 -19.85
C GLN A 6 -7.54 34.50 -21.26
N LEU A 7 -8.67 33.83 -21.47
CA LEU A 7 -9.41 33.84 -22.75
C LEU A 7 -10.41 35.01 -22.85
N GLY A 8 -10.54 35.82 -21.79
CA GLY A 8 -11.41 37.00 -21.74
C GLY A 8 -10.65 38.32 -21.98
N PRO A 9 -11.36 39.40 -22.36
CA PRO A 9 -10.75 40.68 -22.76
C PRO A 9 -10.07 41.47 -21.62
N ASP A 10 -10.28 41.12 -20.35
CA ASP A 10 -9.75 41.85 -19.19
C ASP A 10 -8.35 41.39 -18.75
N LYS A 11 -7.34 41.80 -19.52
CA LYS A 11 -5.92 41.46 -19.31
C LYS A 11 -5.34 41.98 -17.98
N GLY A 12 -5.91 43.04 -17.40
CA GLY A 12 -5.40 43.65 -16.15
C GLY A 12 -5.58 42.76 -14.93
N ILE A 13 -6.80 42.22 -14.74
CA ILE A 13 -7.13 41.32 -13.62
C ILE A 13 -6.38 39.99 -13.76
N ALA A 14 -6.19 39.50 -14.99
CA ALA A 14 -5.43 38.29 -15.25
C ALA A 14 -3.94 38.43 -14.88
N ALA A 15 -3.34 39.60 -15.12
CA ALA A 15 -1.94 39.87 -14.75
C ALA A 15 -1.76 40.02 -13.24
N GLU A 16 -2.73 40.63 -12.54
CA GLU A 16 -2.72 40.72 -11.08
C GLU A 16 -2.95 39.36 -10.41
N LEU A 17 -3.87 38.55 -10.92
CA LEU A 17 -4.08 37.17 -10.45
C LEU A 17 -2.87 36.29 -10.72
N LEU A 18 -2.19 36.45 -11.87
CA LEU A 18 -0.96 35.72 -12.16
C LEU A 18 0.18 36.14 -11.23
N ARG A 19 0.36 37.44 -10.96
CA ARG A 19 1.33 37.91 -9.96
C ARG A 19 0.97 37.42 -8.56
N THR A 20 -0.30 37.42 -8.20
CA THR A 20 -0.78 36.92 -6.90
C THR A 20 -0.54 35.43 -6.80
N GLN A 21 -0.81 34.66 -7.85
CA GLN A 21 -0.56 33.22 -7.87
C GLN A 21 0.94 32.90 -7.86
N GLN A 22 1.77 33.64 -8.60
CA GLN A 22 3.23 33.52 -8.55
C GLN A 22 3.77 33.89 -7.17
N TRP A 23 3.21 34.92 -6.54
CA TRP A 23 3.55 35.34 -5.19
C TRP A 23 3.11 34.29 -4.15
N LEU A 24 1.89 33.76 -4.25
CA LEU A 24 1.39 32.66 -3.41
C LEU A 24 2.28 31.42 -3.56
N HIS A 25 2.65 31.04 -4.78
CA HIS A 25 3.58 29.92 -5.04
C HIS A 25 4.97 30.12 -4.43
N SER A 26 5.42 31.37 -4.25
CA SER A 26 6.76 31.68 -3.76
C SER A 26 6.81 32.06 -2.28
N HIS A 27 5.67 32.37 -1.66
CA HIS A 27 5.60 32.92 -0.30
C HIS A 27 4.57 32.24 0.59
N VAL A 28 3.73 31.35 0.07
CA VAL A 28 2.73 30.60 0.83
C VAL A 28 3.06 29.12 0.75
N ARG A 29 2.80 28.43 1.87
CA ARG A 29 2.91 26.98 1.99
C ARG A 29 1.49 26.43 2.00
N ASP A 30 1.23 25.46 1.14
CA ASP A 30 0.00 24.69 1.21
C ASP A 30 0.02 23.80 2.46
N ILE A 31 -1.03 23.93 3.27
CA ILE A 31 -1.25 23.09 4.45
C ILE A 31 -2.39 22.15 4.07
N LEU A 32 -2.04 20.87 3.95
CA LEU A 32 -3.02 19.80 3.75
C LEU A 32 -3.71 19.57 5.09
N ASP A 33 -4.96 19.98 5.20
CA ASP A 33 -5.84 19.59 6.30
C ASP A 33 -6.20 18.11 6.12
N GLU A 34 -6.05 17.30 7.17
CA GLU A 34 -6.18 15.83 7.12
C GLU A 34 -5.18 15.14 6.16
N CYS A 35 -3.94 15.63 6.13
CA CYS A 35 -2.85 15.08 5.33
C CYS A 35 -2.64 13.58 5.58
N ASP A 36 -2.92 13.11 6.79
CA ASP A 36 -2.85 11.70 7.13
C ASP A 36 -3.85 10.85 6.37
N GLU A 37 -5.03 11.35 5.99
CA GLU A 37 -5.98 10.60 5.15
C GLU A 37 -5.65 10.75 3.66
N ILE A 38 -5.20 11.94 3.25
CA ILE A 38 -4.89 12.27 1.85
C ILE A 38 -3.63 11.55 1.37
N LEU A 39 -2.66 11.33 2.26
CA LEU A 39 -1.36 10.70 1.97
C LEU A 39 -1.23 9.30 2.63
N HIS A 40 -2.32 8.72 3.13
CA HIS A 40 -2.24 7.45 3.88
C HIS A 40 -1.90 6.25 2.99
N VAL A 41 -0.83 5.55 3.33
CA VAL A 41 -0.43 4.25 2.73
C VAL A 41 -1.40 3.09 3.06
N ARG A 42 -2.46 3.35 3.85
CA ARG A 42 -3.42 2.31 4.30
C ARG A 42 -4.16 1.65 3.14
N ASN A 43 -4.39 2.34 2.02
CA ASN A 43 -5.10 1.76 0.88
C ASN A 43 -4.34 0.54 0.30
N GLN A 44 -3.02 0.60 0.21
CA GLN A 44 -2.19 -0.53 -0.27
C GLN A 44 -2.20 -1.69 0.72
N LEU A 45 -2.10 -1.41 2.02
CA LEU A 45 -2.19 -2.41 3.08
C LEU A 45 -3.54 -3.14 3.06
N GLN A 46 -4.63 -2.41 2.83
CA GLN A 46 -5.98 -2.97 2.77
C GLN A 46 -6.23 -3.79 1.50
N VAL A 47 -5.74 -3.36 0.33
CA VAL A 47 -5.81 -4.15 -0.92
C VAL A 47 -5.05 -5.47 -0.78
N LEU A 48 -3.87 -5.46 -0.13
CA LEU A 48 -3.16 -6.70 0.20
C LEU A 48 -3.96 -7.58 1.17
N GLY A 49 -4.78 -7.00 2.05
CA GLY A 49 -5.78 -7.73 2.83
C GLY A 49 -6.76 -8.54 1.98
N LEU A 50 -7.23 -7.97 0.86
CA LEU A 50 -8.08 -8.68 -0.11
C LEU A 50 -7.30 -9.77 -0.86
N VAL A 51 -6.02 -9.55 -1.19
CA VAL A 51 -5.16 -10.60 -1.76
C VAL A 51 -5.07 -11.80 -0.81
N LYS A 52 -4.85 -11.54 0.49
CA LYS A 52 -4.79 -12.58 1.53
C LYS A 52 -6.09 -13.39 1.61
N SER A 53 -7.26 -12.75 1.57
CA SER A 53 -8.56 -13.44 1.65
C SER A 53 -8.88 -14.25 0.38
N LEU A 54 -8.47 -13.74 -0.79
CA LEU A 54 -8.73 -14.38 -2.08
C LEU A 54 -7.72 -15.49 -2.44
N ALA A 55 -6.54 -15.50 -1.83
CA ALA A 55 -5.42 -16.39 -2.19
C ALA A 55 -5.83 -17.86 -2.35
N ALA A 56 -6.52 -18.43 -1.36
CA ALA A 56 -6.96 -19.83 -1.40
C ALA A 56 -8.02 -20.09 -2.48
N SER A 57 -8.94 -19.15 -2.71
CA SER A 57 -9.98 -19.28 -3.75
C SER A 57 -9.40 -19.19 -5.16
N ILE A 58 -8.40 -18.31 -5.36
CA ILE A 58 -7.66 -18.20 -6.61
C ILE A 58 -6.85 -19.47 -6.86
N GLN A 59 -6.16 -20.02 -5.85
CA GLN A 59 -5.45 -21.30 -5.97
C GLN A 59 -6.41 -22.43 -6.34
N PHE A 60 -7.61 -22.47 -5.76
CA PHE A 60 -8.61 -23.48 -6.12
C PHE A 60 -9.07 -23.35 -7.58
N SER A 61 -9.27 -22.13 -8.06
CA SER A 61 -9.70 -21.86 -9.45
C SER A 61 -8.57 -22.03 -10.47
N PHE A 62 -7.32 -21.76 -10.05
CA PHE A 62 -6.11 -21.84 -10.86
C PHE A 62 -4.99 -22.60 -10.12
N PRO A 63 -5.10 -23.92 -9.93
CA PRO A 63 -4.13 -24.69 -9.12
C PRO A 63 -2.69 -24.61 -9.62
N GLN A 64 -2.52 -24.35 -10.91
CA GLN A 64 -1.21 -24.20 -11.55
C GLN A 64 -0.93 -22.75 -12.00
N GLY A 65 -1.79 -21.80 -11.65
CA GLY A 65 -1.69 -20.40 -12.03
C GLY A 65 -1.16 -19.49 -10.93
N VAL A 66 -1.08 -20.00 -9.69
CA VAL A 66 -0.51 -19.31 -8.53
C VAL A 66 0.27 -20.27 -7.65
N GLU A 67 1.25 -19.75 -6.91
CA GLU A 67 1.87 -20.43 -5.77
C GLU A 67 1.32 -19.81 -4.49
N VAL A 68 0.82 -20.64 -3.59
CA VAL A 68 0.33 -20.20 -2.28
C VAL A 68 0.93 -21.08 -1.21
N GLU A 69 1.84 -20.52 -0.41
CA GLU A 69 2.39 -21.18 0.77
C GLU A 69 1.65 -20.67 2.02
N PRO A 70 0.82 -21.51 2.67
CA PRO A 70 0.11 -21.10 3.87
C PRO A 70 1.08 -20.86 5.02
N ARG A 71 0.84 -19.80 5.78
CA ARG A 71 1.64 -19.44 6.96
C ARG A 71 0.84 -19.68 8.25
N PRO A 72 1.49 -19.90 9.40
CA PRO A 72 0.81 -20.19 10.66
C PRO A 72 -0.16 -19.08 11.09
N HIS A 73 -1.16 -19.43 11.89
CA HIS A 73 -2.04 -18.48 12.60
C HIS A 73 -2.76 -17.45 11.71
N GLY A 74 -3.02 -17.77 10.44
CA GLY A 74 -3.67 -16.85 9.52
C GLY A 74 -2.79 -15.67 9.10
N ALA A 75 -1.47 -15.82 9.19
CA ALA A 75 -0.51 -14.87 8.62
C ALA A 75 -0.69 -14.75 7.09
N PHE A 76 -0.17 -13.66 6.52
CA PHE A 76 -0.22 -13.45 5.08
C PHE A 76 0.53 -14.60 4.36
N PRO A 77 -0.11 -15.34 3.43
CA PRO A 77 0.54 -16.46 2.77
C PRO A 77 1.61 -15.96 1.81
N HIS A 78 2.69 -16.73 1.60
CA HIS A 78 3.56 -16.43 0.46
C HIS A 78 2.74 -16.66 -0.81
N PHE A 79 2.55 -15.62 -1.62
CA PHE A 79 1.62 -15.64 -2.74
C PHE A 79 2.33 -15.12 -3.98
N ARG A 80 2.34 -15.94 -5.03
CA ARG A 80 2.92 -15.58 -6.33
C ARG A 80 1.96 -15.91 -7.46
N ILE A 81 1.87 -15.02 -8.44
CA ILE A 81 1.14 -15.27 -9.69
C ILE A 81 2.09 -15.89 -10.70
N LEU A 82 1.72 -17.05 -11.24
CA LEU A 82 2.47 -17.74 -12.30
C LEU A 82 1.85 -17.53 -13.68
N HIS A 83 0.53 -17.30 -13.74
CA HIS A 83 -0.20 -17.18 -15.00
C HIS A 83 -0.94 -15.86 -15.15
N HIS A 84 -0.96 -15.32 -16.36
CA HIS A 84 -1.65 -14.06 -16.66
C HIS A 84 -3.14 -14.12 -16.29
N ASP A 85 -3.84 -15.20 -16.67
CA ASP A 85 -5.28 -15.32 -16.40
C ASP A 85 -5.61 -15.36 -14.91
N ALA A 86 -4.77 -16.02 -14.10
CA ALA A 86 -4.95 -16.03 -12.65
C ALA A 86 -4.77 -14.62 -12.06
N GLY A 87 -3.81 -13.85 -12.59
CA GLY A 87 -3.64 -12.44 -12.25
C GLY A 87 -4.83 -11.58 -12.65
N LYS A 88 -5.35 -11.73 -13.87
CA LYS A 88 -6.57 -11.02 -14.33
C LYS A 88 -7.78 -11.31 -13.44
N GLU A 89 -7.96 -12.58 -13.07
CA GLU A 89 -9.03 -12.98 -12.18
C GLU A 89 -8.87 -12.34 -10.80
N LEU A 90 -7.67 -12.36 -10.21
CA LEU A 90 -7.41 -11.74 -8.92
C LEU A 90 -7.75 -10.24 -8.95
N ILE A 91 -7.26 -9.51 -9.95
CA ILE A 91 -7.55 -8.07 -10.11
C ILE A 91 -9.06 -7.83 -10.24
N SER A 92 -9.76 -8.64 -11.04
CA SER A 92 -11.20 -8.51 -11.25
C SER A 92 -11.98 -8.76 -9.96
N ARG A 93 -11.62 -9.78 -9.17
CA ARG A 93 -12.26 -10.06 -7.88
C ARG A 93 -11.99 -8.98 -6.84
N ILE A 94 -10.76 -8.48 -6.77
CA ILE A 94 -10.44 -7.33 -5.88
C ILE A 94 -11.26 -6.11 -6.26
N ALA A 95 -11.39 -5.81 -7.57
CA ALA A 95 -12.23 -4.71 -8.03
C ALA A 95 -13.70 -4.91 -7.60
N TRP A 96 -14.27 -6.11 -7.76
CA TRP A 96 -15.62 -6.41 -7.28
C TRP A 96 -15.77 -6.27 -5.76
N ASP A 97 -14.82 -6.80 -4.98
CA ASP A 97 -14.80 -6.66 -3.52
C ASP A 97 -14.79 -5.19 -3.09
N ILE A 98 -14.06 -4.33 -3.81
CA ILE A 98 -14.07 -2.87 -3.61
C ILE A 98 -15.44 -2.28 -4.00
N MET A 99 -16.01 -2.69 -5.14
CA MET A 99 -17.34 -2.23 -5.57
C MET A 99 -18.45 -2.59 -4.58
N ASP A 100 -18.32 -3.72 -3.89
CA ASP A 100 -19.27 -4.23 -2.91
C ASP A 100 -19.00 -3.74 -1.48
N GLY A 101 -17.97 -2.90 -1.30
CA GLY A 101 -17.71 -2.21 -0.04
C GLY A 101 -16.88 -2.99 0.99
N LEU A 102 -16.15 -4.02 0.56
CA LEU A 102 -15.24 -4.77 1.44
C LEU A 102 -13.96 -4.00 1.78
N LEU A 103 -13.69 -2.90 1.07
CA LEU A 103 -12.64 -1.94 1.41
C LEU A 103 -13.27 -0.79 2.23
N PRO A 104 -12.99 -0.64 3.54
CA PRO A 104 -13.78 0.21 4.45
C PRO A 104 -13.92 1.69 4.08
N ASN A 105 -13.11 2.21 3.14
CA ASN A 105 -13.15 3.61 2.70
C ASN A 105 -13.91 3.80 1.36
N TYR A 106 -14.41 2.72 0.76
CA TYR A 106 -15.01 2.74 -0.57
C TYR A 106 -16.32 1.96 -0.53
N ASN A 107 -17.41 2.57 -0.96
CA ASN A 107 -18.68 1.89 -1.11
C ASN A 107 -19.38 2.44 -2.35
N PHE A 108 -19.53 1.60 -3.37
CA PHE A 108 -20.18 1.96 -4.62
C PHE A 108 -21.48 1.19 -4.83
N SER A 109 -21.95 0.45 -3.82
CA SER A 109 -23.16 -0.37 -3.90
C SER A 109 -24.40 0.45 -4.28
N GLN A 110 -24.46 1.70 -3.82
CA GLN A 110 -25.57 2.64 -4.03
C GLN A 110 -25.43 3.50 -5.29
N ALA A 111 -24.29 3.41 -5.98
CA ALA A 111 -24.12 4.13 -7.24
C ALA A 111 -25.02 3.53 -8.32
N SER A 112 -25.57 4.37 -9.19
CA SER A 112 -26.34 3.91 -10.34
C SER A 112 -25.52 2.95 -11.23
N GLN A 113 -26.19 2.05 -11.96
CA GLN A 113 -25.51 1.01 -12.74
C GLN A 113 -24.46 1.58 -13.71
N HIS A 114 -24.76 2.70 -14.38
CA HIS A 114 -23.81 3.32 -15.32
C HIS A 114 -22.56 3.88 -14.61
N VAL A 115 -22.69 4.40 -13.39
CA VAL A 115 -21.55 4.86 -12.58
C VAL A 115 -20.75 3.67 -12.08
N ARG A 116 -21.41 2.59 -11.63
CA ARG A 116 -20.71 1.37 -11.17
C ARG A 116 -19.85 0.77 -12.26
N VAL A 117 -20.38 0.66 -13.48
CA VAL A 117 -19.61 0.19 -14.64
C VAL A 117 -18.43 1.12 -14.93
N ALA A 118 -18.66 2.44 -14.97
CA ALA A 118 -17.59 3.41 -15.22
C ALA A 118 -16.47 3.35 -14.16
N ILE A 119 -16.80 3.14 -12.87
CA ILE A 119 -15.80 2.98 -11.80
C ILE A 119 -15.05 1.65 -11.95
N PHE A 120 -15.76 0.55 -12.22
CA PHE A 120 -15.14 -0.77 -12.41
C PHE A 120 -14.15 -0.76 -13.59
N ASP A 121 -14.57 -0.20 -14.73
CA ASP A 121 -13.71 -0.06 -15.91
C ASP A 121 -12.54 0.88 -15.63
N PHE A 122 -12.76 1.96 -14.89
CA PHE A 122 -11.69 2.84 -14.41
C PHE A 122 -10.68 2.14 -13.50
N LEU A 123 -11.09 1.15 -12.72
CA LEU A 123 -10.19 0.40 -11.84
C LEU A 123 -9.47 -0.75 -12.53
N THR A 124 -10.01 -1.29 -13.63
CA THR A 124 -9.52 -2.54 -14.23
C THR A 124 -8.90 -2.39 -15.62
N LEU A 125 -9.21 -1.32 -16.37
CA LEU A 125 -8.75 -1.11 -17.74
C LEU A 125 -7.69 -0.01 -17.82
N ILE A 126 -6.60 -0.26 -18.56
CA ILE A 126 -5.59 0.77 -18.86
C ILE A 126 -6.21 1.89 -19.71
N ASP A 127 -6.91 1.53 -20.78
CA ASP A 127 -7.60 2.48 -21.65
C ASP A 127 -9.07 2.60 -21.27
N VAL A 128 -9.52 3.81 -20.93
CA VAL A 128 -10.88 4.09 -20.47
C VAL A 128 -11.47 5.22 -21.32
N ALA A 129 -12.75 5.14 -21.67
CA ALA A 129 -13.37 6.16 -22.50
C ALA A 129 -13.42 7.52 -21.77
N PRO A 130 -13.12 8.66 -22.43
CA PRO A 130 -13.19 9.97 -21.78
C PRO A 130 -14.55 10.32 -21.17
N SER A 131 -15.64 9.72 -21.67
CA SER A 131 -16.98 9.84 -21.08
C SER A 131 -17.10 9.15 -19.72
N GLU A 132 -16.48 7.98 -19.56
CA GLU A 132 -16.48 7.21 -18.31
C GLU A 132 -15.62 7.91 -17.27
N VAL A 133 -14.43 8.39 -17.65
CA VAL A 133 -13.57 9.19 -16.76
C VAL A 133 -14.32 10.40 -16.22
N ARG A 134 -15.02 11.14 -17.08
CA ARG A 134 -15.87 12.27 -16.64
C ARG A 134 -17.01 11.83 -15.73
N THR A 135 -17.58 10.65 -15.95
CA THR A 135 -18.64 10.09 -15.09
C THR A 135 -18.10 9.83 -13.69
N VAL A 136 -16.95 9.18 -13.57
CA VAL A 136 -16.27 8.93 -12.29
C VAL A 136 -15.91 10.26 -11.61
N GLN A 137 -15.27 11.19 -12.32
CA GLN A 137 -14.90 12.50 -11.78
C GLN A 137 -16.09 13.31 -11.29
N ASN A 138 -17.22 13.25 -12.00
CA ASN A 138 -18.45 13.93 -11.57
C ASN A 138 -19.05 13.28 -10.32
N TYR A 139 -19.01 11.95 -10.22
CA TYR A 139 -19.51 11.21 -9.07
C TYR A 139 -18.65 11.45 -7.80
N THR A 140 -17.33 11.54 -7.95
CA THR A 140 -16.39 11.80 -6.85
C THR A 140 -16.09 13.29 -6.63
N ARG A 141 -16.80 14.19 -7.31
CA ARG A 141 -16.53 15.62 -7.20
C ARG A 141 -16.79 16.10 -5.76
N GLY A 142 -15.78 16.74 -5.17
CA GLY A 142 -15.88 17.30 -3.81
C GLY A 142 -15.71 16.26 -2.70
N THR A 143 -15.37 15.01 -3.02
CA THR A 143 -15.02 13.98 -2.03
C THR A 143 -13.54 13.63 -2.10
N ARG A 144 -13.03 12.97 -1.05
CA ARG A 144 -11.67 12.39 -1.02
C ARG A 144 -11.55 11.11 -1.85
N THR A 145 -12.66 10.58 -2.34
CA THR A 145 -12.73 9.30 -3.06
C THR A 145 -11.96 9.33 -4.38
N TRP A 146 -11.84 10.50 -5.03
CA TRP A 146 -11.12 10.63 -6.31
C TRP A 146 -9.64 10.22 -6.19
N THR A 147 -8.93 10.79 -5.22
CA THR A 147 -7.53 10.47 -4.91
C THR A 147 -7.36 8.99 -4.56
N GLY A 148 -8.31 8.43 -3.79
CA GLY A 148 -8.35 7.00 -3.49
C GLY A 148 -8.53 6.11 -4.72
N LEU A 149 -9.43 6.48 -5.64
CA LEU A 149 -9.65 5.74 -6.89
C LEU A 149 -8.43 5.81 -7.82
N LEU A 150 -7.69 6.93 -7.86
CA LEU A 150 -6.45 7.01 -8.62
C LEU A 150 -5.39 6.05 -8.07
N HIS A 151 -5.21 5.99 -6.74
CA HIS A 151 -4.34 5.00 -6.11
C HIS A 151 -4.75 3.56 -6.45
N LEU A 152 -6.05 3.23 -6.32
CA LEU A 152 -6.57 1.89 -6.62
C LEU A 152 -6.36 1.54 -8.10
N ARG A 153 -6.55 2.50 -9.00
CA ARG A 153 -6.25 2.35 -10.42
C ARG A 153 -4.77 2.07 -10.65
N GLY A 154 -3.88 2.77 -9.94
CA GLY A 154 -2.44 2.48 -9.90
C GLY A 154 -2.11 1.03 -9.57
N LEU A 155 -2.71 0.52 -8.50
CA LEU A 155 -2.52 -0.86 -8.05
C LEU A 155 -3.09 -1.89 -9.03
N LEU A 156 -4.27 -1.62 -9.59
CA LEU A 156 -5.05 -2.58 -10.36
C LEU A 156 -4.81 -2.45 -11.87
N ALA A 157 -5.46 -1.48 -12.54
CA ALA A 157 -5.38 -1.29 -14.00
C ALA A 157 -3.95 -1.01 -14.49
N CYS A 158 -3.22 -0.18 -13.75
CA CYS A 158 -1.86 0.24 -14.06
C CYS A 158 -0.82 -0.85 -13.75
N GLY A 159 -1.23 -1.93 -13.08
CA GLY A 159 -0.46 -3.18 -13.02
C GLY A 159 0.57 -3.26 -11.90
N ILE A 160 0.64 -2.32 -10.95
CA ILE A 160 1.60 -2.37 -9.82
C ILE A 160 1.43 -3.66 -9.01
N LEU A 161 0.18 -4.04 -8.67
CA LEU A 161 -0.08 -5.25 -7.89
C LEU A 161 0.27 -6.51 -8.68
N LEU A 162 -0.10 -6.54 -9.96
CA LEU A 162 0.21 -7.67 -10.84
C LEU A 162 1.74 -7.82 -11.01
N PHE A 163 2.45 -6.72 -11.25
CA PHE A 163 3.89 -6.67 -11.39
C PHE A 163 4.58 -7.20 -10.13
N THR A 164 4.25 -6.65 -8.96
CA THR A 164 4.89 -7.05 -7.70
C THR A 164 4.64 -8.51 -7.31
N LEU A 165 3.46 -9.08 -7.60
CA LEU A 165 3.13 -10.47 -7.28
C LEU A 165 3.54 -11.50 -8.35
N LYS A 166 3.80 -11.07 -9.59
CA LYS A 166 4.15 -11.94 -10.72
C LYS A 166 5.63 -11.84 -11.09
N GLU A 167 6.10 -10.61 -11.27
CA GLU A 167 7.36 -10.28 -11.90
C GLU A 167 8.54 -10.22 -10.93
N ARG A 168 8.27 -10.03 -9.62
CA ARG A 168 9.26 -9.93 -8.55
C ARG A 168 9.11 -11.08 -7.56
N ARG A 169 10.24 -11.69 -7.19
CA ARG A 169 10.33 -12.82 -6.26
C ARG A 169 11.03 -12.40 -4.98
N TRP A 170 10.37 -12.60 -3.85
CA TRP A 170 10.96 -12.29 -2.54
C TRP A 170 12.24 -13.11 -2.31
N ARG A 171 13.23 -12.47 -1.68
CA ARG A 171 14.61 -12.95 -1.48
C ARG A 171 15.43 -13.17 -2.74
N VAL A 172 14.89 -12.98 -3.95
CA VAL A 172 15.66 -13.12 -5.20
C VAL A 172 15.75 -11.80 -5.95
N ASP A 173 14.60 -11.14 -6.14
CA ASP A 173 14.52 -9.84 -6.81
C ASP A 173 14.35 -8.69 -5.82
N PHE A 174 13.86 -8.97 -4.59
CA PHE A 174 13.66 -7.96 -3.56
C PHE A 174 13.63 -8.52 -2.13
N GLY A 175 13.85 -7.65 -1.13
CA GLY A 175 13.74 -7.95 0.30
C GLY A 175 14.19 -6.79 1.17
N LEU A 176 14.32 -7.00 2.49
CA LEU A 176 14.76 -5.97 3.44
C LEU A 176 16.29 -5.89 3.54
N ALA A 177 16.81 -4.66 3.69
CA ALA A 177 18.21 -4.42 4.00
C ALA A 177 18.36 -3.39 5.16
N PRO A 178 17.99 -3.77 6.41
CA PRO A 178 17.81 -2.82 7.51
C PRO A 178 19.05 -1.99 7.88
N TRP A 179 20.26 -2.43 7.48
CA TRP A 179 21.49 -1.67 7.69
C TRP A 179 21.59 -0.40 6.84
N ARG A 180 20.76 -0.25 5.79
CA ARG A 180 20.74 0.95 4.95
C ARG A 180 19.38 1.64 4.85
N THR A 181 18.28 0.89 4.81
CA THR A 181 16.92 1.42 4.79
C THR A 181 15.95 0.37 5.32
N MET A 182 14.82 0.82 5.86
CA MET A 182 13.75 -0.08 6.28
C MET A 182 12.73 -0.37 5.16
N LEU A 183 12.91 0.20 3.96
CA LEU A 183 12.15 -0.13 2.76
C LEU A 183 12.69 -1.39 2.07
N ALA A 184 11.85 -2.02 1.25
CA ALA A 184 12.30 -3.08 0.37
C ALA A 184 13.26 -2.54 -0.69
N VAL A 185 14.29 -3.33 -0.98
CA VAL A 185 15.35 -2.99 -1.92
C VAL A 185 15.46 -4.06 -3.01
N PRO A 186 15.91 -3.71 -4.22
CA PRO A 186 16.24 -4.69 -5.25
C PRO A 186 17.35 -5.63 -4.80
N TYR A 187 17.25 -6.89 -5.18
CA TYR A 187 18.28 -7.91 -4.95
C TYR A 187 18.96 -8.24 -6.27
N ARG A 188 20.29 -8.41 -6.23
CA ARG A 188 21.07 -8.80 -7.43
C ARG A 188 21.05 -10.30 -7.66
N ALA A 189 20.81 -11.04 -6.59
CA ALA A 189 20.79 -12.48 -6.53
C ALA A 189 20.08 -12.90 -5.24
N LYS A 190 19.91 -14.21 -5.07
CA LYS A 190 19.27 -14.74 -3.86
C LYS A 190 19.96 -14.24 -2.58
N ASP A 191 19.21 -13.62 -1.68
CA ASP A 191 19.64 -13.09 -0.39
C ASP A 191 20.75 -12.02 -0.48
N VAL A 192 21.03 -11.49 -1.68
CA VAL A 192 22.07 -10.48 -1.92
C VAL A 192 21.40 -9.18 -2.36
N PRO A 193 21.09 -8.26 -1.43
CA PRO A 193 20.55 -6.96 -1.79
C PRO A 193 21.56 -6.14 -2.59
N ALA A 194 21.03 -5.33 -3.51
CA ALA A 194 21.81 -4.33 -4.17
C ALA A 194 22.30 -3.30 -3.12
N PRO A 195 23.59 -2.92 -3.14
CA PRO A 195 24.19 -2.09 -2.10
C PRO A 195 23.60 -0.67 -2.04
N ARG A 196 23.14 -0.14 -3.18
CA ARG A 196 22.67 1.24 -3.33
C ARG A 196 21.40 1.42 -4.17
N ALA A 197 20.94 0.38 -4.87
CA ALA A 197 19.80 0.49 -5.77
C ALA A 197 18.49 0.52 -4.99
N GLU A 198 17.53 1.32 -5.41
CA GLU A 198 16.19 1.46 -4.87
C GLU A 198 15.18 1.37 -6.01
N PHE A 199 13.94 1.01 -5.71
CA PHE A 199 12.88 1.04 -6.72
C PHE A 199 12.54 2.50 -7.08
N GLY A 200 12.51 2.80 -8.37
CA GLY A 200 12.21 4.14 -8.90
C GLY A 200 10.72 4.49 -8.79
N GLN A 201 9.84 3.50 -8.94
CA GLN A 201 8.40 3.69 -8.79
C GLN A 201 7.99 3.57 -7.31
N PRO A 202 7.41 4.63 -6.70
CA PRO A 202 7.15 4.67 -5.26
C PRO A 202 6.16 3.61 -4.76
N ASP A 203 5.07 3.36 -5.48
CA ASP A 203 4.04 2.38 -5.09
C ASP A 203 4.51 0.92 -5.21
N VAL A 204 5.43 0.62 -6.13
CA VAL A 204 6.16 -0.65 -6.23
C VAL A 204 7.05 -0.80 -5.00
N ALA A 205 7.83 0.24 -4.66
CA ALA A 205 8.67 0.23 -3.46
C ALA A 205 7.83 -0.04 -2.20
N VAL A 206 6.69 0.64 -2.06
CA VAL A 206 5.80 0.49 -0.91
C VAL A 206 5.14 -0.88 -0.89
N THR A 207 4.63 -1.38 -2.02
CA THR A 207 4.00 -2.70 -2.11
C THR A 207 4.99 -3.82 -1.80
N LEU A 208 6.21 -3.77 -2.35
CA LEU A 208 7.28 -4.72 -2.06
C LEU A 208 7.76 -4.61 -0.60
N THR A 209 7.75 -3.42 -0.01
CA THR A 209 8.02 -3.22 1.42
C THR A 209 6.97 -3.96 2.24
N CYS A 210 5.68 -3.75 1.98
CA CYS A 210 4.60 -4.46 2.65
C CYS A 210 4.79 -5.98 2.57
N LEU A 211 5.01 -6.51 1.36
CA LEU A 211 5.21 -7.95 1.14
C LEU A 211 6.44 -8.48 1.89
N SER A 212 7.53 -7.73 1.93
CA SER A 212 8.74 -8.15 2.65
C SER A 212 8.49 -8.32 4.15
N TYR A 213 7.81 -7.38 4.80
CA TYR A 213 7.47 -7.50 6.22
C TYR A 213 6.40 -8.57 6.48
N TYR A 214 5.45 -8.77 5.57
CA TYR A 214 4.47 -9.85 5.68
C TYR A 214 5.13 -11.24 5.61
N TYR A 215 6.13 -11.40 4.74
CA TYR A 215 6.82 -12.67 4.55
C TYR A 215 7.85 -12.92 5.66
N GLU A 216 8.62 -11.90 6.03
CA GLU A 216 9.69 -12.01 7.03
C GLU A 216 9.15 -12.02 8.47
N GLY A 217 8.13 -11.21 8.75
CA GLY A 217 7.59 -10.95 10.08
C GLY A 217 8.37 -9.86 10.83
N LEU A 218 7.84 -9.43 11.97
CA LEU A 218 8.50 -8.47 12.86
C LEU A 218 9.42 -9.17 13.85
N THR A 219 10.62 -8.61 14.01
CA THR A 219 11.52 -8.93 15.12
C THR A 219 10.93 -8.49 16.46
N GLN A 220 11.44 -9.04 17.55
CA GLN A 220 11.02 -8.65 18.90
C GLN A 220 11.18 -7.14 19.14
N ASP A 221 12.30 -6.55 18.72
CA ASP A 221 12.56 -5.11 18.90
C ASP A 221 11.55 -4.25 18.13
N GLN A 222 11.19 -4.66 16.90
CA GLN A 222 10.17 -3.98 16.11
C GLN A 222 8.78 -4.09 16.75
N LEU A 223 8.44 -5.24 17.33
CA LEU A 223 7.20 -5.41 18.09
C LEU A 223 7.16 -4.54 19.35
N VAL A 224 8.28 -4.41 20.08
CA VAL A 224 8.38 -3.51 21.24
C VAL A 224 8.02 -2.09 20.81
N VAL A 225 8.59 -1.60 19.70
CA VAL A 225 8.26 -0.28 19.14
C VAL A 225 6.76 -0.19 18.78
N CYS A 226 6.14 -1.25 18.26
CA CYS A 226 4.70 -1.26 17.99
C CYS A 226 3.87 -1.04 19.26
N PHE A 227 4.17 -1.80 20.33
CA PHE A 227 3.44 -1.67 21.59
C PHE A 227 3.68 -0.31 22.27
N GLU A 228 4.90 0.23 22.22
CA GLU A 228 5.18 1.58 22.72
C GLU A 228 4.38 2.65 21.98
N ARG A 229 4.33 2.57 20.63
CA ARG A 229 3.55 3.49 19.79
C ARG A 229 2.05 3.31 19.97
N LEU A 230 1.57 2.07 20.15
CA LEU A 230 0.17 1.75 20.42
C LEU A 230 -0.30 2.41 21.71
N LEU A 231 0.47 2.31 22.79
CA LEU A 231 0.14 2.91 24.09
C LEU A 231 0.14 4.46 24.06
N GLN A 232 0.77 5.06 23.05
CA GLN A 232 0.76 6.51 22.81
C GLN A 232 -0.41 6.97 21.92
N GLN A 233 -1.17 6.06 21.32
CA GLN A 233 -2.33 6.40 20.50
C GLN A 233 -3.47 6.98 21.34
N GLY A 234 -4.36 7.74 20.69
CA GLY A 234 -5.53 8.30 21.35
C GLY A 234 -6.59 7.25 21.75
N ASP A 235 -6.69 6.13 21.02
CA ASP A 235 -7.53 4.97 21.38
C ASP A 235 -6.75 3.64 21.18
N PRO A 236 -5.84 3.28 22.11
CA PRO A 236 -5.04 2.06 22.01
C PRO A 236 -5.89 0.78 22.03
N MET A 237 -7.09 0.83 22.62
CA MET A 237 -7.95 -0.33 22.77
C MET A 237 -8.55 -0.76 21.43
N GLN A 238 -9.06 0.20 20.65
CA GLN A 238 -9.62 -0.09 19.33
C GLN A 238 -8.57 -0.71 18.39
N GLU A 239 -7.37 -0.14 18.37
CA GLU A 239 -6.28 -0.63 17.51
C GLU A 239 -5.82 -2.03 17.95
N TYR A 240 -5.68 -2.27 19.26
CA TYR A 240 -5.33 -3.60 19.78
C TYR A 240 -6.41 -4.66 19.51
N GLU A 241 -7.69 -4.30 19.61
CA GLU A 241 -8.79 -5.19 19.25
C GLU A 241 -8.72 -5.62 17.78
N ALA A 242 -8.33 -4.71 16.88
CA ALA A 242 -8.11 -5.06 15.47
C ALA A 242 -6.96 -6.07 15.31
N TRP A 243 -5.88 -5.95 16.08
CA TRP A 243 -4.78 -6.93 16.06
C TRP A 243 -5.24 -8.30 16.57
N ALA A 244 -6.01 -8.31 17.66
CA ALA A 244 -6.53 -9.52 18.28
C ALA A 244 -7.59 -10.23 17.43
N GLN A 245 -8.42 -9.51 16.67
CA GLN A 245 -9.46 -10.08 15.80
C GLN A 245 -8.91 -11.02 14.72
N GLU A 246 -7.71 -10.74 14.20
CA GLU A 246 -7.09 -11.59 13.17
C GLU A 246 -6.51 -12.90 13.72
N LEU A 247 -6.44 -13.05 15.05
CA LEU A 247 -5.87 -14.24 15.67
C LEU A 247 -6.93 -15.32 15.87
N PRO A 248 -6.72 -16.55 15.37
CA PRO A 248 -7.73 -17.60 15.43
C PRO A 248 -8.06 -18.07 16.86
N LEU A 249 -7.12 -17.94 17.81
CA LEU A 249 -7.28 -18.28 19.23
C LEU A 249 -6.49 -17.27 20.08
N VAL A 250 -7.16 -16.25 20.60
CA VAL A 250 -6.54 -15.30 21.55
C VAL A 250 -6.70 -15.84 22.97
N PRO A 251 -5.61 -16.12 23.72
CA PRO A 251 -5.70 -16.43 25.14
C PRO A 251 -6.45 -15.33 25.89
N ASP A 252 -7.25 -15.68 26.91
CA ASP A 252 -8.02 -14.68 27.67
C ASP A 252 -7.13 -13.57 28.25
N ALA A 253 -5.87 -13.90 28.57
CA ALA A 253 -4.85 -12.97 29.03
C ALA A 253 -4.38 -11.93 27.98
N LEU A 254 -4.79 -12.05 26.70
CA LEU A 254 -4.44 -11.13 25.62
C LEU A 254 -5.68 -10.55 24.92
N ARG A 255 -6.88 -10.74 25.46
CA ARG A 255 -8.09 -10.12 24.87
C ARG A 255 -8.16 -8.62 25.11
N HIS A 256 -7.46 -8.14 26.14
CA HIS A 256 -7.49 -6.74 26.54
C HIS A 256 -6.07 -6.20 26.66
N ILE A 257 -5.86 -5.01 26.13
CA ILE A 257 -4.56 -4.32 26.18
C ILE A 257 -4.05 -4.12 27.62
N SER A 258 -4.95 -4.03 28.61
CA SER A 258 -4.62 -3.91 30.03
C SER A 258 -3.91 -5.13 30.61
N ALA A 259 -3.94 -6.28 29.94
CA ALA A 259 -3.27 -7.51 30.36
C ALA A 259 -1.87 -7.66 29.72
N ILE A 260 -1.45 -6.70 28.90
CA ILE A 260 -0.11 -6.65 28.31
C ILE A 260 0.86 -6.03 29.31
N ASN A 261 1.85 -6.82 29.74
CA ASN A 261 2.96 -6.36 30.56
C ASN A 261 4.24 -6.33 29.69
N THR A 262 4.58 -5.14 29.19
CA THR A 262 5.77 -4.93 28.35
C THR A 262 7.09 -5.17 29.09
N GLU A 263 7.10 -5.24 30.42
CA GLU A 263 8.28 -5.55 31.22
C GLU A 263 8.50 -7.07 31.42
N SER A 264 7.51 -7.91 31.08
CA SER A 264 7.59 -9.36 31.29
C SER A 264 8.29 -10.06 30.12
N SER A 265 9.54 -10.47 30.32
CA SER A 265 10.31 -11.23 29.31
C SER A 265 9.68 -12.58 28.95
N GLU A 266 8.98 -13.21 29.90
CA GLU A 266 8.27 -14.48 29.68
C GLU A 266 7.06 -14.28 28.77
N GLN A 267 6.27 -13.22 29.00
CA GLN A 267 5.11 -12.90 28.15
C GLN A 267 5.56 -12.56 26.72
N TRP A 268 6.68 -11.86 26.56
CA TRP A 268 7.26 -11.57 25.25
C TRP A 268 7.61 -12.85 24.48
N ARG A 269 8.42 -13.73 25.09
CA ARG A 269 8.93 -14.94 24.45
C ARG A 269 7.82 -15.95 24.14
N ASP A 270 6.93 -16.19 25.10
CA ASP A 270 6.01 -17.33 25.02
C ASP A 270 4.65 -16.96 24.41
N LEU A 271 4.29 -15.67 24.39
CA LEU A 271 2.98 -15.21 23.94
C LEU A 271 3.06 -14.12 22.86
N LEU A 272 3.66 -12.97 23.14
CA LEU A 272 3.55 -11.80 22.26
C LEU A 272 4.29 -11.99 20.92
N VAL A 273 5.54 -12.45 20.94
CA VAL A 273 6.32 -12.67 19.70
C VAL A 273 5.66 -13.73 18.81
N PRO A 274 5.32 -14.96 19.31
CA PRO A 274 4.70 -15.97 18.47
C PRO A 274 3.36 -15.56 17.86
N MET A 275 2.56 -14.75 18.56
CA MET A 275 1.23 -14.33 18.08
C MET A 275 1.26 -13.10 17.18
N PHE A 276 2.07 -12.08 17.50
CA PHE A 276 2.00 -10.79 16.82
C PHE A 276 3.09 -10.57 15.75
N SER A 277 4.18 -11.34 15.73
CA SER A 277 5.25 -11.17 14.73
C SER A 277 4.79 -11.33 13.27
N TYR A 278 3.81 -12.20 13.03
CA TYR A 278 3.25 -12.46 11.69
C TYR A 278 1.80 -11.99 11.56
N ASN A 279 1.29 -11.27 12.55
CA ASN A 279 -0.05 -10.72 12.54
C ASN A 279 -0.10 -9.53 11.57
N LYS A 280 -0.95 -9.61 10.54
CA LYS A 280 -0.96 -8.62 9.46
C LYS A 280 -1.36 -7.25 10.00
N ALA A 281 -2.38 -7.16 10.86
CA ALA A 281 -2.78 -5.90 11.47
C ALA A 281 -1.66 -5.22 12.28
N THR A 282 -0.84 -6.00 13.00
CA THR A 282 0.34 -5.49 13.72
C THR A 282 1.42 -5.00 12.75
N ILE A 283 1.67 -5.73 11.66
CA ILE A 283 2.61 -5.33 10.61
C ILE A 283 2.13 -4.05 9.89
N ASP A 284 0.84 -3.96 9.57
CA ASP A 284 0.20 -2.77 8.97
C ASP A 284 0.39 -1.55 9.88
N PHE A 285 0.25 -1.74 11.20
CA PHE A 285 0.52 -0.70 12.18
C PHE A 285 1.99 -0.28 12.16
N TYR A 286 2.92 -1.24 12.21
CA TYR A 286 4.36 -0.95 12.15
C TYR A 286 4.74 -0.17 10.89
N LEU A 287 4.28 -0.65 9.74
CA LEU A 287 4.52 -0.01 8.45
C LEU A 287 3.98 1.42 8.40
N SER A 288 2.73 1.61 8.84
CA SER A 288 2.04 2.90 8.75
C SER A 288 2.44 3.92 9.82
N GLN A 289 2.85 3.48 11.01
CA GLN A 289 3.19 4.37 12.14
C GLN A 289 4.70 4.56 12.33
N VAL A 290 5.53 3.68 11.77
CA VAL A 290 6.98 3.69 12.00
C VAL A 290 7.75 3.81 10.69
N ILE A 291 7.53 2.89 9.75
CA ILE A 291 8.36 2.81 8.54
C ILE A 291 8.04 3.93 7.55
N PHE A 292 6.82 4.00 7.02
CA PHE A 292 6.49 4.95 5.96
C PHE A 292 6.58 6.42 6.38
N PRO A 293 6.18 6.84 7.59
CA PRO A 293 6.37 8.23 8.03
C PRO A 293 7.83 8.68 8.04
N ARG A 294 8.76 7.73 8.23
CA ARG A 294 10.20 7.99 8.28
C ARG A 294 10.85 7.84 6.91
N GLU A 295 10.55 6.77 6.19
CA GLU A 295 11.35 6.31 5.05
C GLU A 295 10.68 6.60 3.69
N ALA A 296 9.35 6.71 3.61
CA ALA A 296 8.63 6.99 2.36
C ALA A 296 8.66 8.50 2.05
N GLN A 297 9.87 9.03 1.88
CA GLN A 297 10.12 10.44 1.58
C GLN A 297 10.04 10.70 0.08
N GLU A 298 9.42 11.82 -0.28
CA GLU A 298 9.36 12.33 -1.66
C GLU A 298 10.18 13.61 -1.79
N PHE A 299 10.92 13.74 -2.89
CA PHE A 299 11.68 14.94 -3.22
C PHE A 299 10.99 15.69 -4.36
N SER A 300 10.96 17.02 -4.32
CA SER A 300 10.33 17.78 -5.40
C SER A 300 11.08 17.67 -6.73
N PHE A 301 12.41 17.54 -6.66
CA PHE A 301 13.27 17.47 -7.84
C PHE A 301 14.42 16.50 -7.62
N LYS A 302 14.85 15.85 -8.69
CA LYS A 302 16.08 15.06 -8.75
C LYS A 302 17.06 15.59 -9.80
N LEU A 303 18.32 15.24 -9.60
CA LEU A 303 19.35 15.29 -10.62
C LEU A 303 19.66 13.84 -10.98
N SER A 304 19.53 13.50 -12.27
CA SER A 304 19.72 12.14 -12.75
C SER A 304 20.95 12.04 -13.65
N CYS A 305 21.62 10.89 -13.56
CA CYS A 305 22.64 10.46 -14.49
C CYS A 305 22.32 9.03 -14.91
N SER A 306 22.75 8.65 -16.11
CA SER A 306 22.48 7.35 -16.73
C SER A 306 23.71 6.87 -17.48
N SER A 307 23.62 5.69 -18.10
CA SER A 307 24.67 5.17 -18.98
C SER A 307 24.96 6.09 -20.18
N TRP A 308 24.02 6.94 -20.58
CA TRP A 308 24.22 7.93 -21.65
C TRP A 308 25.30 8.95 -21.29
N ASP A 309 25.35 9.38 -20.02
CA ASP A 309 26.35 10.33 -19.52
C ASP A 309 27.77 9.74 -19.52
N LEU A 310 27.89 8.41 -19.34
CA LEU A 310 29.18 7.71 -19.41
C LEU A 310 29.71 7.57 -20.85
N ALA A 311 28.81 7.55 -21.83
CA ALA A 311 29.10 7.36 -23.25
C ALA A 311 29.10 8.68 -24.05
N GLU A 312 29.21 9.81 -23.36
CA GLU A 312 29.31 11.14 -23.95
C GLU A 312 30.53 11.25 -24.87
N GLU A 313 30.36 11.93 -26.02
CA GLU A 313 31.46 12.14 -26.94
C GLU A 313 32.53 13.05 -26.33
N ARG A 314 33.77 12.56 -26.30
CA ARG A 314 34.93 13.27 -25.76
C ARG A 314 36.02 13.40 -26.81
N THR A 315 36.99 14.28 -26.54
CA THR A 315 38.17 14.45 -27.40
C THR A 315 38.94 13.14 -27.63
N HIS A 316 38.89 12.22 -26.67
CA HIS A 316 39.46 10.88 -26.77
C HIS A 316 38.36 9.83 -26.79
N VAL A 317 38.53 8.82 -27.64
CA VAL A 317 37.55 7.73 -27.81
C VAL A 317 37.42 6.94 -26.52
N VAL A 318 36.18 6.82 -26.03
CA VAL A 318 35.83 5.93 -24.93
C VAL A 318 35.71 4.51 -25.48
N THR A 319 36.44 3.55 -24.92
CA THR A 319 36.42 2.14 -25.35
C THR A 319 35.98 1.25 -24.20
N GLY A 320 34.96 0.43 -24.43
CA GLY A 320 34.48 -0.59 -23.49
C GLY A 320 34.74 -2.01 -24.02
N PHE A 321 34.83 -2.98 -23.10
CA PHE A 321 34.92 -4.40 -23.43
C PHE A 321 33.71 -5.11 -22.86
N SER A 322 33.07 -5.96 -23.66
CA SER A 322 31.91 -6.75 -23.23
C SER A 322 32.11 -8.22 -23.55
N GLY A 323 31.78 -9.08 -22.59
CA GLY A 323 31.69 -10.54 -22.78
C GLY A 323 30.29 -11.02 -23.22
N THR A 324 29.33 -10.10 -23.32
CA THR A 324 27.94 -10.33 -23.73
C THR A 324 27.63 -9.54 -24.98
N ASN A 325 26.74 -10.07 -25.82
CA ASN A 325 26.38 -9.44 -27.09
C ASN A 325 24.93 -8.94 -27.11
N ASP A 326 24.05 -9.52 -26.30
CA ASP A 326 22.61 -9.27 -26.45
C ASP A 326 22.20 -7.86 -25.99
N GLY A 327 22.92 -7.27 -25.04
CA GLY A 327 22.65 -5.90 -24.55
C GLY A 327 22.94 -4.77 -25.54
N ARG A 328 23.56 -5.05 -26.70
CA ARG A 328 23.99 -4.04 -27.68
C ARG A 328 22.86 -3.14 -28.20
N TYR A 329 21.63 -3.64 -28.17
CA TYR A 329 20.47 -2.93 -28.69
C TYR A 329 20.07 -1.73 -27.81
N LEU A 330 20.45 -1.77 -26.53
CA LEU A 330 20.16 -0.75 -25.50
C LEU A 330 21.41 0.07 -25.12
N LEU A 331 22.48 0.02 -25.93
CA LEU A 331 23.60 0.94 -25.75
C LEU A 331 23.23 2.34 -26.26
N PRO A 332 23.79 3.42 -25.68
CA PRO A 332 23.67 4.77 -26.23
C PRO A 332 23.97 4.80 -27.73
N THR A 333 23.25 5.62 -28.50
CA THR A 333 23.38 5.66 -29.98
C THR A 333 24.75 6.12 -30.47
N SER A 334 25.54 6.79 -29.62
CA SER A 334 26.95 7.14 -29.89
C SER A 334 27.90 5.94 -29.84
N VAL A 335 27.49 4.82 -29.24
CA VAL A 335 28.34 3.63 -29.06
C VAL A 335 28.24 2.70 -30.26
N THR A 336 29.39 2.39 -30.87
CA THR A 336 29.48 1.41 -31.96
C THR A 336 30.19 0.15 -31.48
N GLN A 337 29.52 -1.00 -31.58
CA GLN A 337 30.14 -2.29 -31.29
C GLN A 337 31.13 -2.70 -32.41
N ARG A 338 32.31 -3.21 -32.01
CA ARG A 338 33.34 -3.72 -32.90
C ARG A 338 33.71 -5.14 -32.51
N ASP A 339 33.28 -6.12 -33.29
CA ASP A 339 33.61 -7.52 -33.08
C ASP A 339 34.90 -7.87 -33.85
N PRO A 340 36.00 -8.27 -33.16
CA PRO A 340 37.21 -8.71 -33.84
C PRO A 340 36.95 -9.94 -34.72
N ASP A 341 37.55 -10.00 -35.91
CA ASP A 341 37.33 -11.10 -36.88
C ASP A 341 37.52 -12.50 -36.26
N HIS A 342 38.55 -12.65 -35.42
CA HIS A 342 38.86 -13.92 -34.76
C HIS A 342 37.83 -14.34 -33.68
N GLN A 343 36.91 -13.46 -33.27
CA GLN A 343 35.90 -13.71 -32.25
C GLN A 343 34.47 -13.81 -32.80
N GLN A 344 34.23 -13.49 -34.08
CA GLN A 344 32.89 -13.49 -34.69
C GLN A 344 32.16 -14.85 -34.52
N GLY A 345 32.89 -15.96 -34.58
CA GLY A 345 32.32 -17.31 -34.42
C GLY A 345 32.02 -17.73 -32.98
N THR A 346 32.36 -16.93 -31.97
CA THR A 346 32.30 -17.35 -30.56
C THR A 346 30.88 -17.66 -30.10
N ASN A 347 29.91 -16.78 -30.39
CA ASN A 347 28.51 -16.98 -29.99
C ASN A 347 27.93 -18.25 -30.61
N ALA A 348 28.14 -18.46 -31.92
CA ALA A 348 27.69 -19.66 -32.60
C ALA A 348 28.36 -20.93 -32.05
N ARG A 349 29.65 -20.84 -31.69
CA ARG A 349 30.41 -21.96 -31.13
C ARG A 349 29.91 -22.38 -29.75
N VAL A 350 29.58 -21.43 -28.87
CA VAL A 350 29.00 -21.74 -27.55
C VAL A 350 27.65 -22.44 -27.70
N LEU A 351 26.78 -21.94 -28.58
CA LEU A 351 25.50 -22.59 -28.88
C LEU A 351 25.70 -23.99 -29.48
N ALA A 352 26.66 -24.15 -30.39
CA ALA A 352 27.00 -25.44 -30.97
C ALA A 352 27.43 -26.46 -29.91
N TYR A 353 28.19 -26.04 -28.88
CA TYR A 353 28.54 -26.92 -27.76
C TYR A 353 27.29 -27.35 -26.96
N LEU A 354 26.40 -26.41 -26.62
CA LEU A 354 25.17 -26.73 -25.89
C LEU A 354 24.23 -27.66 -26.66
N LEU A 355 24.22 -27.57 -27.99
CA LEU A 355 23.42 -28.42 -28.86
C LEU A 355 23.98 -29.84 -29.07
N GLN A 356 25.17 -30.16 -28.53
CA GLN A 356 25.72 -31.50 -28.63
C GLN A 356 24.89 -32.53 -27.84
N PRO A 357 24.81 -33.80 -28.30
CA PRO A 357 23.92 -34.82 -27.71
C PRO A 357 24.11 -35.07 -26.21
N GLU A 358 25.33 -34.96 -25.70
CA GLU A 358 25.66 -35.10 -24.27
C GLU A 358 24.95 -34.08 -23.37
N ASN A 359 24.53 -32.95 -23.94
CA ASN A 359 23.84 -31.87 -23.25
C ASN A 359 22.31 -31.90 -23.45
N GLY A 360 21.79 -32.92 -24.15
CA GLY A 360 20.38 -33.04 -24.52
C GLY A 360 19.43 -33.48 -23.40
N ALA A 361 19.92 -33.71 -22.19
CA ALA A 361 19.12 -34.19 -21.07
C ALA A 361 18.40 -33.04 -20.34
N TYR A 362 17.13 -33.26 -20.02
CA TYR A 362 16.25 -32.32 -19.36
C TYR A 362 15.37 -33.01 -18.32
N MET A 363 15.07 -32.33 -17.21
CA MET A 363 14.16 -32.81 -16.18
C MET A 363 13.30 -31.69 -15.59
N LYS A 364 11.99 -31.93 -15.52
CA LYS A 364 11.05 -31.11 -14.77
C LYS A 364 11.19 -31.40 -13.27
N THR A 365 11.35 -30.37 -12.44
CA THR A 365 11.61 -30.53 -11.01
C THR A 365 10.36 -30.50 -10.14
N SER A 366 9.17 -30.27 -10.70
CA SER A 366 7.93 -30.27 -9.92
C SER A 366 7.48 -31.68 -9.48
N LEU A 367 6.62 -31.73 -8.48
CA LEU A 367 5.86 -32.92 -8.11
C LEU A 367 4.75 -33.18 -9.15
N MET A 368 4.13 -34.37 -9.08
CA MET A 368 3.05 -34.79 -10.00
C MET A 368 1.81 -33.90 -9.91
N ASN A 369 1.57 -33.30 -8.74
CA ASN A 369 0.49 -32.33 -8.50
C ASN A 369 0.84 -30.91 -8.99
N GLY A 370 2.04 -30.69 -9.54
CA GLY A 370 2.52 -29.39 -10.03
C GLY A 370 3.22 -28.55 -8.97
N GLU A 371 3.26 -28.98 -7.70
CA GLU A 371 3.95 -28.26 -6.64
C GLU A 371 5.47 -28.24 -6.85
N ARG A 372 6.10 -27.16 -6.39
CA ARG A 372 7.56 -27.01 -6.41
C ARG A 372 8.19 -27.94 -5.39
N ARG A 373 9.25 -28.66 -5.79
CA ARG A 373 10.08 -29.42 -4.87
C ARG A 373 10.95 -28.50 -4.02
N THR A 374 11.18 -28.91 -2.78
CA THR A 374 12.15 -28.29 -1.88
C THR A 374 13.59 -28.45 -2.41
N ALA A 375 14.52 -27.61 -1.96
CA ALA A 375 15.93 -27.74 -2.28
C ALA A 375 16.50 -29.16 -2.04
N LEU A 376 16.08 -29.83 -0.96
CA LEU A 376 16.53 -31.20 -0.64
C LEU A 376 15.98 -32.25 -1.61
N GLU A 377 14.72 -32.12 -2.01
CA GLU A 377 14.12 -33.02 -3.00
C GLU A 377 14.69 -32.80 -4.41
N PHE A 378 15.01 -31.54 -4.77
CA PHE A 378 15.75 -31.21 -5.98
C PHE A 378 17.15 -31.82 -5.95
N LEU A 379 17.85 -31.70 -4.82
CA LEU A 379 19.17 -32.29 -4.64
C LEU A 379 19.14 -33.81 -4.84
N GLN A 380 18.12 -34.50 -4.32
CA GLN A 380 17.96 -35.93 -4.54
C GLN A 380 17.82 -36.28 -6.02
N LEU A 381 17.04 -35.50 -6.79
CA LEU A 381 16.96 -35.66 -8.25
C LEU A 381 18.33 -35.57 -8.91
N VAL A 382 19.16 -34.60 -8.50
CA VAL A 382 20.51 -34.42 -9.07
C VAL A 382 21.42 -35.61 -8.73
N VAL A 383 21.38 -36.10 -7.49
CA VAL A 383 22.19 -37.23 -7.02
C VAL A 383 21.85 -38.53 -7.76
N ASP A 384 20.58 -38.73 -8.10
CA ASP A 384 20.09 -39.94 -8.79
C ASP A 384 20.50 -40.02 -10.27
N GLN A 385 21.06 -38.95 -10.85
CA GLN A 385 21.38 -38.92 -12.28
C GLN A 385 22.58 -39.79 -12.69
N LYS A 386 22.48 -40.35 -13.90
CA LYS A 386 23.57 -41.04 -14.62
C LYS A 386 23.67 -40.50 -16.05
N PRO A 387 24.87 -40.16 -16.58
CA PRO A 387 26.15 -40.00 -15.88
C PRO A 387 26.07 -39.03 -14.70
N GLU A 388 26.93 -39.24 -13.70
CA GLU A 388 26.85 -38.50 -12.44
C GLU A 388 27.08 -37.01 -12.60
N ILE A 389 26.47 -36.23 -11.70
CA ILE A 389 26.62 -34.77 -11.65
C ILE A 389 27.49 -34.41 -10.44
N ARG A 390 28.52 -33.58 -10.68
CA ARG A 390 29.48 -33.11 -9.65
C ARG A 390 29.48 -31.59 -9.48
N ALA A 391 28.78 -30.87 -10.36
CA ALA A 391 28.58 -29.43 -10.25
C ALA A 391 27.09 -29.06 -10.38
N ILE A 392 26.62 -28.12 -9.58
CA ILE A 392 25.30 -27.50 -9.72
C ILE A 392 25.53 -26.02 -10.00
N LEU A 393 24.98 -25.56 -11.12
CA LEU A 393 25.01 -24.19 -11.60
C LEU A 393 23.59 -23.65 -11.48
N ASP A 394 23.29 -22.93 -10.40
CA ASP A 394 21.95 -22.48 -10.08
C ASP A 394 21.55 -21.20 -10.82
N VAL A 395 21.64 -21.22 -12.15
CA VAL A 395 21.43 -20.03 -13.00
C VAL A 395 20.04 -19.42 -12.80
N GLY A 396 19.04 -20.24 -12.48
CA GLY A 396 17.64 -19.86 -12.28
C GLY A 396 17.21 -19.58 -10.83
N ALA A 397 18.13 -19.52 -9.86
CA ALA A 397 17.81 -19.36 -8.44
C ALA A 397 16.74 -20.34 -7.93
N HIS A 398 16.97 -21.62 -8.20
CA HIS A 398 16.05 -22.72 -7.87
C HIS A 398 16.17 -23.16 -6.41
N VAL A 399 17.34 -23.02 -5.79
CA VAL A 399 17.54 -23.34 -4.37
C VAL A 399 17.13 -22.13 -3.54
N LEU A 400 15.90 -22.09 -3.00
CA LEU A 400 15.43 -20.96 -2.20
C LEU A 400 15.51 -21.17 -0.69
N GLU A 401 15.27 -22.40 -0.24
CA GLU A 401 14.98 -22.69 1.17
C GLU A 401 16.24 -22.74 2.03
N LEU A 402 17.40 -23.03 1.41
CA LEU A 402 18.67 -23.26 2.09
C LEU A 402 19.71 -22.21 1.73
N ARG A 403 20.55 -21.82 2.68
CA ARG A 403 21.79 -21.07 2.40
C ARG A 403 22.77 -21.94 1.61
N ASN A 404 23.73 -21.30 0.95
CA ASN A 404 24.76 -22.01 0.17
C ASN A 404 25.51 -23.06 1.00
N SER A 405 25.84 -22.72 2.25
CA SER A 405 26.50 -23.63 3.20
C SER A 405 25.64 -24.84 3.57
N GLU A 406 24.35 -24.62 3.83
CA GLU A 406 23.38 -25.66 4.18
C GLU A 406 23.12 -26.60 2.99
N PHE A 407 22.99 -26.04 1.79
CA PHE A 407 22.84 -26.82 0.56
C PHE A 407 24.09 -27.65 0.25
N ALA A 408 25.29 -27.05 0.40
CA ALA A 408 26.56 -27.74 0.22
C ALA A 408 26.74 -28.88 1.24
N ALA A 409 26.35 -28.67 2.51
CA ALA A 409 26.38 -29.69 3.54
C ALA A 409 25.43 -30.85 3.21
N ALA A 410 24.17 -30.55 2.85
CA ALA A 410 23.19 -31.55 2.45
C ALA A 410 23.66 -32.37 1.23
N TRP A 411 24.29 -31.72 0.23
CA TRP A 411 24.83 -32.42 -0.93
C TRP A 411 25.99 -33.32 -0.55
N LEU A 412 26.90 -32.85 0.31
CA LEU A 412 27.99 -33.69 0.80
C LEU A 412 27.44 -34.93 1.51
N GLU A 413 26.44 -34.79 2.37
CA GLU A 413 25.77 -35.91 3.03
C GLU A 413 25.14 -36.89 2.03
N ALA A 414 24.41 -36.39 1.03
CA ALA A 414 23.72 -37.19 0.03
C ALA A 414 24.66 -37.91 -0.96
N LYS A 415 25.93 -37.50 -1.07
CA LYS A 415 26.90 -38.01 -2.06
C LYS A 415 28.15 -38.61 -1.36
N PRO A 416 28.09 -39.84 -0.80
CA PRO A 416 29.14 -40.42 0.07
C PRO A 416 30.55 -40.47 -0.53
N ASP A 417 30.65 -40.54 -1.85
CA ASP A 417 31.90 -40.60 -2.61
C ASP A 417 32.60 -39.24 -2.74
N ALA A 418 31.94 -38.12 -2.43
CA ALA A 418 32.57 -36.81 -2.33
C ALA A 418 33.21 -36.62 -0.94
N LEU A 419 34.44 -36.10 -0.92
CA LEU A 419 35.19 -35.84 0.32
C LEU A 419 35.03 -34.40 0.83
N ALA A 420 34.62 -33.48 -0.04
CA ALA A 420 34.31 -32.10 0.31
C ALA A 420 33.27 -31.48 -0.64
N ALA A 421 32.62 -30.42 -0.18
CA ALA A 421 31.72 -29.57 -0.98
C ALA A 421 32.30 -28.16 -1.09
N ILE A 422 32.15 -27.53 -2.26
CA ILE A 422 32.65 -26.19 -2.55
C ILE A 422 31.46 -25.28 -2.84
N TYR A 423 31.45 -24.10 -2.21
CA TYR A 423 30.37 -23.11 -2.31
C TYR A 423 30.90 -21.71 -1.96
N PHE A 424 30.08 -20.66 -2.15
CA PHE A 424 30.39 -19.31 -1.69
C PHE A 424 29.80 -19.06 -0.29
N ASN A 425 30.63 -18.59 0.65
CA ASN A 425 30.20 -18.25 2.01
C ASN A 425 29.48 -16.89 2.06
N GLU A 426 29.10 -16.46 3.27
CA GLU A 426 28.40 -15.18 3.51
C GLU A 426 29.29 -13.94 3.23
N ASP A 427 30.61 -14.13 3.14
CA ASP A 427 31.61 -13.09 2.84
C ASP A 427 31.96 -13.01 1.34
N ASP A 428 31.21 -13.71 0.47
CA ASP A 428 31.46 -13.80 -0.98
C ASP A 428 32.82 -14.45 -1.33
N GLU A 429 33.20 -15.48 -0.57
CA GLU A 429 34.45 -16.21 -0.76
C GLU A 429 34.24 -17.71 -1.04
N LEU A 430 34.95 -18.23 -2.05
CA LEU A 430 34.98 -19.65 -2.39
C LEU A 430 35.52 -20.48 -1.22
N THR A 431 34.65 -21.29 -0.63
CA THR A 431 34.88 -22.03 0.61
C THR A 431 34.67 -23.52 0.39
N VAL A 432 35.49 -24.32 1.08
CA VAL A 432 35.44 -25.79 1.09
C VAL A 432 34.90 -26.26 2.42
N LEU A 433 33.82 -27.04 2.40
CA LEU A 433 33.28 -27.80 3.54
C LEU A 433 33.73 -29.25 3.46
N THR A 434 34.46 -29.71 4.46
CA THR A 434 34.92 -31.11 4.58
C THR A 434 33.91 -31.99 5.31
N ARG A 435 34.01 -33.32 5.13
CA ARG A 435 33.22 -34.32 5.89
C ARG A 435 33.27 -34.20 7.41
N LYS A 436 34.33 -33.60 7.94
CA LYS A 436 34.52 -33.39 9.39
C LYS A 436 33.82 -32.11 9.91
N GLY A 437 33.13 -31.38 9.03
CA GLY A 437 32.51 -30.08 9.36
C GLY A 437 33.47 -28.89 9.30
N THR A 438 34.75 -29.11 8.98
CA THR A 438 35.74 -28.02 8.85
C THR A 438 35.50 -27.22 7.57
N THR A 439 35.50 -25.90 7.67
CA THR A 439 35.44 -24.94 6.57
C THR A 439 36.78 -24.23 6.38
N GLN A 440 37.20 -24.02 5.13
CA GLN A 440 38.40 -23.26 4.78
C GLN A 440 38.29 -22.67 3.37
N LEU A 441 39.00 -21.59 3.06
CA LEU A 441 39.02 -21.02 1.71
C LEU A 441 39.58 -22.01 0.70
N LEU A 442 39.01 -22.03 -0.51
CA LEU A 442 39.41 -22.96 -1.57
C LEU A 442 40.90 -22.82 -1.90
N LEU A 443 41.42 -21.60 -1.96
CA LEU A 443 42.83 -21.33 -2.28
C LEU A 443 43.80 -21.84 -1.22
N GLU A 444 43.37 -21.95 0.04
CA GLU A 444 44.17 -22.44 1.17
C GLU A 444 44.00 -23.96 1.37
N SER A 445 42.99 -24.53 0.70
CA SER A 445 42.60 -25.93 0.83
C SER A 445 43.46 -26.85 -0.03
N SER A 446 43.82 -28.02 0.51
CA SER A 446 44.38 -29.11 -0.31
C SER A 446 43.42 -29.61 -1.41
N PHE A 447 42.13 -29.25 -1.34
CA PHE A 447 41.14 -29.56 -2.37
C PHE A 447 41.21 -28.64 -3.59
N ALA A 448 41.95 -27.53 -3.57
CA ALA A 448 42.20 -26.69 -4.74
C ALA A 448 42.74 -27.48 -5.95
N HIS A 449 43.51 -28.53 -5.66
CA HIS A 449 44.14 -29.41 -6.65
C HIS A 449 43.48 -30.79 -6.76
N ARG A 450 42.38 -31.04 -6.02
CA ARG A 450 41.67 -32.34 -5.95
C ARG A 450 40.17 -32.15 -6.12
N LEU A 451 39.79 -31.35 -7.12
CA LEU A 451 38.40 -31.02 -7.41
C LEU A 451 37.59 -32.25 -7.85
N ASP A 452 38.25 -33.29 -8.35
CA ASP A 452 37.68 -34.59 -8.69
C ASP A 452 37.06 -35.29 -7.46
N GLU A 453 37.63 -35.08 -6.28
CA GLU A 453 37.11 -35.60 -5.01
C GLU A 453 35.97 -34.74 -4.42
N CYS A 454 35.57 -33.64 -5.08
CA CYS A 454 34.61 -32.66 -4.55
C CYS A 454 33.28 -32.60 -5.33
N VAL A 455 32.25 -32.06 -4.68
CA VAL A 455 31.05 -31.50 -5.32
C VAL A 455 31.08 -29.96 -5.25
N VAL A 456 30.52 -29.29 -6.24
CA VAL A 456 30.60 -27.82 -6.35
C VAL A 456 29.23 -27.21 -6.60
N TYR A 457 28.79 -26.35 -5.70
CA TYR A 457 27.55 -25.57 -5.83
C TYR A 457 27.88 -24.11 -6.12
N LEU A 458 27.37 -23.60 -7.24
CA LEU A 458 27.39 -22.17 -7.57
C LEU A 458 25.94 -21.70 -7.60
N ASP A 459 25.61 -20.74 -6.75
CA ASP A 459 24.30 -20.08 -6.76
C ASP A 459 24.13 -19.16 -7.98
N ASP A 460 23.01 -18.44 -8.06
CA ASP A 460 22.70 -17.59 -9.21
C ASP A 460 23.67 -16.41 -9.38
N ALA A 461 24.12 -15.79 -8.28
CA ALA A 461 25.10 -14.69 -8.30
C ALA A 461 26.45 -15.16 -8.85
N HIS A 462 26.91 -16.31 -8.38
CA HIS A 462 28.27 -16.81 -8.61
C HIS A 462 28.37 -17.72 -9.85
N THR A 463 27.26 -17.91 -10.59
CA THR A 463 27.29 -18.47 -11.95
C THR A 463 27.89 -17.50 -12.99
N ARG A 464 28.14 -16.25 -12.61
CA ARG A 464 28.83 -15.23 -13.41
C ARG A 464 30.14 -14.83 -12.73
N GLY A 465 31.16 -14.47 -13.51
CA GLY A 465 32.45 -14.00 -12.98
C GLY A 465 33.37 -15.07 -12.35
N THR A 466 32.83 -16.15 -11.78
CA THR A 466 33.62 -17.20 -11.09
C THR A 466 34.40 -18.10 -12.05
N ASP A 467 35.66 -18.41 -11.74
CA ASP A 467 36.48 -19.33 -12.52
C ASP A 467 36.96 -20.53 -11.68
N ILE A 468 36.39 -21.71 -11.94
CA ILE A 468 36.80 -22.98 -11.33
C ILE A 468 37.31 -23.91 -12.43
N LYS A 469 38.51 -24.46 -12.23
CA LYS A 469 39.14 -25.40 -13.17
C LYS A 469 38.61 -26.82 -12.94
N PHE A 470 37.37 -27.07 -13.36
CA PHE A 470 36.77 -28.41 -13.25
C PHE A 470 37.61 -29.49 -13.98
N PRO A 471 37.77 -30.69 -13.39
CA PRO A 471 38.41 -31.83 -14.03
C PRO A 471 37.69 -32.32 -15.29
N ASP A 472 38.41 -33.02 -16.17
CA ASP A 472 37.86 -33.60 -17.39
C ASP A 472 36.71 -34.58 -17.10
N GLY A 473 35.69 -34.59 -17.96
CA GLY A 473 34.52 -35.47 -17.81
C GLY A 473 33.44 -34.96 -16.86
N PHE A 474 33.63 -33.80 -16.22
CA PHE A 474 32.64 -33.25 -15.30
C PHE A 474 31.30 -32.92 -15.99
N ARG A 475 30.21 -33.27 -15.31
CA ARG A 475 28.85 -32.92 -15.71
C ARG A 475 28.20 -32.00 -14.68
N ALA A 476 27.54 -30.95 -15.16
CA ALA A 476 26.83 -30.00 -14.31
C ALA A 476 25.30 -30.10 -14.46
N ALA A 477 24.58 -29.96 -13.36
CA ALA A 477 23.17 -29.60 -13.38
C ALA A 477 23.06 -28.08 -13.57
N VAL A 478 22.25 -27.63 -14.52
CA VAL A 478 21.95 -26.23 -14.77
C VAL A 478 20.48 -26.02 -14.47
N THR A 479 20.19 -25.18 -13.48
CA THR A 479 18.80 -24.84 -13.15
C THR A 479 18.30 -23.73 -14.07
N LEU A 480 17.05 -23.82 -14.48
CA LEU A 480 16.33 -22.80 -15.22
C LEU A 480 15.34 -22.10 -14.28
N GLY A 481 15.18 -20.80 -14.47
CA GLY A 481 14.27 -19.96 -13.71
C GLY A 481 13.54 -19.00 -14.64
N PRO A 482 12.45 -18.38 -14.19
CA PRO A 482 11.77 -17.35 -14.98
C PRO A 482 12.77 -16.28 -15.44
N LYS A 483 12.59 -15.77 -16.67
CA LYS A 483 13.40 -14.66 -17.23
C LYS A 483 14.89 -14.94 -17.40
N VAL A 484 15.35 -16.19 -17.32
CA VAL A 484 16.75 -16.51 -17.63
C VAL A 484 16.99 -16.28 -19.12
N THR A 485 17.72 -15.20 -19.44
CA THR A 485 18.09 -14.84 -20.81
C THR A 485 19.19 -15.72 -21.39
N LYS A 486 19.34 -15.72 -22.72
CA LYS A 486 20.38 -16.48 -23.42
C LYS A 486 21.77 -16.20 -22.86
N ASP A 487 22.16 -14.94 -22.68
CA ASP A 487 23.49 -14.60 -22.17
C ASP A 487 23.67 -15.08 -20.72
N ARG A 488 22.64 -14.99 -19.85
CA ARG A 488 22.68 -15.55 -18.50
C ARG A 488 22.89 -17.07 -18.52
N LEU A 489 22.10 -17.78 -19.32
CA LEU A 489 22.18 -19.23 -19.47
C LEU A 489 23.53 -19.68 -20.00
N THR A 490 23.98 -19.10 -21.11
CA THR A 490 25.24 -19.48 -21.77
C THR A 490 26.45 -19.17 -20.89
N GLN A 491 26.48 -18.03 -20.20
CA GLN A 491 27.58 -17.70 -19.28
C GLN A 491 27.66 -18.65 -18.09
N GLY A 492 26.51 -19.04 -17.55
CA GLY A 492 26.39 -20.05 -16.50
C GLY A 492 26.92 -21.39 -16.98
N CYS A 493 26.42 -21.92 -18.11
CA CYS A 493 26.93 -23.17 -18.68
C CYS A 493 28.43 -23.13 -18.96
N MET A 494 28.95 -21.99 -19.43
CA MET A 494 30.38 -21.80 -19.72
C MET A 494 31.27 -21.70 -18.47
N ARG A 495 30.72 -21.80 -17.24
CA ARG A 495 31.53 -22.16 -16.06
C ARG A 495 32.18 -23.53 -16.23
N MET A 496 31.55 -24.42 -17.00
CA MET A 496 32.16 -25.64 -17.50
C MET A 496 33.11 -25.30 -18.66
N ARG A 497 34.30 -24.80 -18.35
CA ARG A 497 35.25 -24.25 -19.36
C ARG A 497 35.64 -25.21 -20.50
N LYS A 498 35.56 -26.52 -20.30
CA LYS A 498 35.78 -27.55 -21.32
C LYS A 498 34.48 -28.10 -21.93
N LEU A 499 33.41 -27.31 -21.94
CA LEU A 499 32.17 -27.67 -22.64
C LEU A 499 32.48 -27.90 -24.13
N GLY A 500 31.98 -29.01 -24.67
CA GLY A 500 32.32 -29.49 -26.02
C GLY A 500 33.70 -30.14 -26.14
N ASN A 501 34.45 -30.23 -25.05
CA ASN A 501 35.73 -30.94 -24.93
C ASN A 501 35.76 -31.77 -23.62
N GLY A 502 34.72 -32.56 -23.39
CA GLY A 502 34.63 -33.51 -22.26
C GLY A 502 33.75 -33.06 -21.09
N HIS A 503 33.48 -31.76 -20.90
CA HIS A 503 32.44 -31.34 -19.96
C HIS A 503 31.06 -31.37 -20.61
N SER A 504 30.03 -31.62 -19.81
CA SER A 504 28.63 -31.63 -20.25
C SER A 504 27.70 -30.98 -19.21
N VAL A 505 26.46 -30.71 -19.61
CA VAL A 505 25.40 -30.13 -18.76
C VAL A 505 24.11 -30.93 -18.86
N MET A 506 23.23 -30.74 -17.89
CA MET A 506 21.86 -31.25 -17.87
C MET A 506 20.94 -30.18 -17.28
N TYR A 507 19.77 -29.98 -17.88
CA TYR A 507 18.87 -28.90 -17.52
C TYR A 507 17.77 -29.36 -16.56
N PHE A 508 17.45 -28.50 -15.59
CA PHE A 508 16.41 -28.72 -14.60
C PHE A 508 15.49 -27.50 -14.52
N ALA A 509 14.18 -27.68 -14.66
CA ALA A 509 13.23 -26.56 -14.68
C ALA A 509 12.03 -26.77 -13.76
N PRO A 510 11.59 -25.74 -13.01
CA PRO A 510 10.29 -25.74 -12.34
C PRO A 510 9.12 -25.78 -13.34
N SER A 511 7.90 -26.02 -12.84
CA SER A 511 6.75 -26.27 -13.71
C SER A 511 6.33 -25.07 -14.55
N ASP A 512 6.53 -23.86 -14.08
CA ASP A 512 6.24 -22.61 -14.79
C ASP A 512 7.20 -22.41 -15.97
N VAL A 513 8.49 -22.65 -15.75
CA VAL A 513 9.51 -22.60 -16.81
C VAL A 513 9.34 -23.72 -17.83
N ASP A 514 9.08 -24.96 -17.38
CA ASP A 514 8.75 -26.10 -18.26
C ASP A 514 7.60 -25.77 -19.20
N ARG A 515 6.52 -25.17 -18.66
CA ARG A 515 5.36 -24.75 -19.44
C ARG A 515 5.73 -23.66 -20.45
N SER A 516 6.49 -22.64 -20.03
CA SER A 516 6.92 -21.56 -20.92
C SER A 516 7.75 -22.10 -22.10
N ILE A 517 8.69 -23.00 -21.82
CA ILE A 517 9.49 -23.68 -22.86
C ILE A 517 8.58 -24.43 -23.84
N ARG A 518 7.63 -25.23 -23.32
CA ARG A 518 6.68 -25.98 -24.15
C ARG A 518 5.80 -25.08 -25.01
N THR A 519 5.29 -23.98 -24.45
CA THR A 519 4.46 -23.01 -25.18
C THR A 519 5.23 -22.41 -26.35
N ILE A 520 6.47 -21.95 -26.12
CA ILE A 520 7.30 -21.36 -27.17
C ILE A 520 7.71 -22.40 -28.22
N ALA A 521 8.06 -23.61 -27.78
CA ALA A 521 8.38 -24.71 -28.68
C ALA A 521 7.16 -25.36 -29.36
N SER A 522 5.95 -24.92 -29.01
CA SER A 522 4.67 -25.52 -29.46
C SER A 522 4.60 -27.03 -29.20
N LYS A 523 5.11 -27.47 -28.04
CA LYS A 523 5.16 -28.88 -27.61
C LYS A 523 4.06 -29.23 -26.63
N SER A 524 3.54 -30.44 -26.75
CA SER A 524 2.63 -31.05 -25.77
C SER A 524 3.37 -31.57 -24.53
N GLU A 525 2.64 -31.93 -23.47
CA GLU A 525 3.21 -32.53 -22.24
C GLU A 525 3.92 -33.88 -22.48
N LEU A 526 3.53 -34.62 -23.52
CA LEU A 526 4.11 -35.93 -23.85
C LEU A 526 5.44 -35.83 -24.62
N GLU A 527 5.71 -34.67 -25.22
CA GLU A 527 6.92 -34.46 -26.01
C GLU A 527 8.12 -34.13 -25.13
N VAL A 528 9.29 -34.65 -25.52
CA VAL A 528 10.54 -34.41 -24.80
C VAL A 528 11.06 -33.02 -25.15
N ILE A 529 11.41 -32.26 -24.12
CA ILE A 529 12.14 -30.99 -24.26
C ILE A 529 13.59 -31.29 -24.61
N GLN A 530 14.07 -30.63 -25.64
CA GLN A 530 15.42 -30.69 -26.16
C GLN A 530 16.14 -29.37 -25.88
N THR A 531 17.47 -29.37 -25.94
CA THR A 531 18.26 -28.15 -25.69
C THR A 531 17.92 -27.00 -26.66
N MET A 532 17.51 -27.32 -27.89
CA MET A 532 17.05 -26.32 -28.85
C MET A 532 15.81 -25.56 -28.35
N ASP A 533 14.86 -26.24 -27.71
CA ASP A 533 13.65 -25.60 -27.17
C ASP A 533 14.01 -24.66 -26.02
N ILE A 534 14.95 -25.07 -25.16
CA ILE A 534 15.45 -24.27 -24.04
C ILE A 534 16.16 -23.01 -24.56
N LEU A 535 16.99 -23.15 -25.59
CA LEU A 535 17.68 -22.02 -26.21
C LEU A 535 16.70 -21.08 -26.91
N GLN A 536 15.68 -21.61 -27.59
CA GLN A 536 14.63 -20.80 -28.20
C GLN A 536 13.88 -20.00 -27.13
N TRP A 537 13.48 -20.64 -26.03
CA TRP A 537 12.84 -19.98 -24.89
C TRP A 537 13.75 -18.89 -24.31
N ALA A 538 15.01 -19.19 -23.98
CA ALA A 538 15.94 -18.22 -23.40
C ALA A 538 16.22 -17.03 -24.34
N MET A 539 16.18 -17.23 -25.67
CA MET A 539 16.27 -16.15 -26.66
C MET A 539 14.99 -15.30 -26.70
N THR A 540 13.81 -15.90 -26.57
CA THR A 540 12.56 -15.16 -26.42
C THR A 540 12.56 -14.33 -25.13
N GLU A 541 13.04 -14.89 -24.01
CA GLU A 541 13.21 -14.14 -22.76
C GLU A 541 14.20 -12.97 -22.95
N THR A 542 15.29 -13.15 -23.70
CA THR A 542 16.19 -12.04 -24.07
C THR A 542 15.46 -10.94 -24.85
N CYS A 543 14.65 -11.30 -25.85
CA CYS A 543 13.89 -10.32 -26.62
C CYS A 543 12.89 -9.56 -25.73
N ALA A 544 12.17 -10.27 -24.87
CA ALA A 544 11.21 -9.69 -23.94
C ALA A 544 11.89 -8.72 -22.93
N GLU A 545 13.08 -9.06 -22.42
CA GLU A 545 13.86 -8.17 -21.56
C GLU A 545 14.33 -6.90 -22.31
N ILE A 546 14.74 -7.03 -23.57
CA ILE A 546 15.18 -5.88 -24.37
C ILE A 546 14.00 -4.95 -24.66
N GLU A 547 12.85 -5.52 -25.05
CA GLU A 547 11.62 -4.78 -25.35
C GLU A 547 11.12 -4.02 -24.11
N SER A 548 11.09 -4.67 -22.94
CA SER A 548 10.60 -4.06 -21.70
C SER A 548 11.49 -2.91 -21.20
N ARG A 549 12.79 -2.93 -21.50
CA ARG A 549 13.75 -1.88 -21.09
C ARG A 549 13.89 -0.74 -22.10
N ALA A 550 13.38 -0.90 -23.32
CA ALA A 550 13.59 0.07 -24.40
C ALA A 550 12.89 1.41 -24.16
N SER A 551 11.74 1.43 -23.47
CA SER A 551 11.04 2.65 -23.05
C SER A 551 11.89 3.49 -22.10
N LEU A 552 12.39 2.89 -21.01
CA LEU A 552 13.28 3.53 -20.05
C LEU A 552 14.58 4.02 -20.70
N TRP A 553 15.20 3.18 -21.55
CA TRP A 553 16.41 3.56 -22.31
C TRP A 553 16.18 4.82 -23.14
N ALA A 554 15.05 4.90 -23.84
CA ALA A 554 14.70 6.05 -24.67
C ALA A 554 14.44 7.32 -23.85
N GLN A 555 13.75 7.19 -22.71
CA GLN A 555 13.53 8.30 -21.78
C GLN A 555 14.87 8.83 -21.25
N GLN A 556 15.76 7.95 -20.79
CA GLN A 556 17.10 8.33 -20.32
C GLN A 556 17.92 9.05 -21.40
N GLY A 557 17.82 8.61 -22.65
CA GLY A 557 18.49 9.25 -23.78
C GLY A 557 17.94 10.63 -24.11
N MET A 558 16.61 10.81 -24.06
CA MET A 558 15.96 12.11 -24.22
C MET A 558 16.35 13.09 -23.11
N ASP A 559 16.34 12.60 -21.86
CA ASP A 559 16.74 13.38 -20.69
C ASP A 559 18.20 13.82 -20.76
N HIS A 560 19.09 12.91 -21.16
CA HIS A 560 20.50 13.21 -21.40
C HIS A 560 20.66 14.31 -22.46
N ALA A 561 20.01 14.17 -23.62
CA ALA A 561 20.12 15.16 -24.69
C ALA A 561 19.65 16.55 -24.24
N LEU A 562 18.51 16.64 -23.54
CA LEU A 562 18.01 17.90 -23.00
C LEU A 562 19.02 18.55 -22.04
N ARG A 563 19.63 17.76 -21.15
CA ARG A 563 20.65 18.24 -20.21
C ARG A 563 21.92 18.70 -20.93
N TYR A 564 22.39 17.93 -21.90
CA TYR A 564 23.59 18.23 -22.68
C TYR A 564 23.41 19.50 -23.52
N ASP A 565 22.30 19.64 -24.25
CA ASP A 565 22.00 20.83 -25.04
C ASP A 565 21.93 22.08 -24.16
N SER A 566 21.27 21.98 -23.00
CA SER A 566 21.20 23.07 -22.04
C SER A 566 22.57 23.45 -21.47
N TRP A 567 23.44 22.46 -21.21
CA TRP A 567 24.81 22.70 -20.75
C TRP A 567 25.68 23.37 -21.82
N SER A 568 25.57 22.92 -23.07
CA SER A 568 26.26 23.54 -24.22
C SER A 568 25.84 24.99 -24.40
N ASN A 569 24.54 25.26 -24.40
CA ASN A 569 23.99 26.62 -24.50
C ASN A 569 24.43 27.51 -23.32
N PHE A 570 24.55 26.95 -22.12
CA PHE A 570 25.07 27.67 -20.96
C PHE A 570 26.56 28.02 -21.11
N CYS A 571 27.38 27.07 -21.58
CA CYS A 571 28.80 27.30 -21.87
C CYS A 571 29.01 28.38 -22.95
N ASN A 572 28.13 28.40 -23.96
CA ASN A 572 28.09 29.40 -25.01
C ASN A 572 27.48 30.74 -24.57
N ARG A 573 27.04 30.86 -23.30
CA ARG A 573 26.41 32.04 -22.69
C ARG A 573 25.07 32.43 -23.34
N GLU A 574 24.36 31.46 -23.91
CA GLU A 574 23.05 31.63 -24.54
C GLU A 574 21.90 31.55 -23.53
N ILE A 575 22.09 30.81 -22.42
CA ILE A 575 21.13 30.70 -21.32
C ILE A 575 21.77 31.08 -19.98
N SER A 576 20.92 31.47 -19.03
CA SER A 576 21.31 31.79 -17.65
C SER A 576 21.48 30.54 -16.77
N LEU A 577 22.16 30.70 -15.62
CA LEU A 577 22.29 29.64 -14.62
C LEU A 577 20.92 29.13 -14.11
N ASN A 578 19.91 30.00 -14.05
CA ASN A 578 18.58 29.59 -13.60
C ASN A 578 17.86 28.73 -14.65
N GLU A 579 18.06 29.01 -15.94
CA GLU A 579 17.54 28.18 -17.02
C GLU A 579 18.25 26.82 -17.05
N LEU A 580 19.57 26.79 -16.87
CA LEU A 580 20.33 25.54 -16.72
C LEU A 580 19.79 24.71 -15.53
N LYS A 581 19.60 25.34 -14.37
CA LYS A 581 19.03 24.67 -13.18
C LYS A 581 17.65 24.09 -13.45
N ARG A 582 16.79 24.76 -14.21
CA ARG A 582 15.46 24.23 -14.56
C ARG A 582 15.55 23.05 -15.52
N ALA A 583 16.47 23.09 -16.49
CA ALA A 583 16.65 21.99 -17.44
C ALA A 583 17.26 20.74 -16.80
N TRP A 584 18.14 20.93 -15.82
CA TRP A 584 18.83 19.81 -15.13
C TRP A 584 18.02 19.23 -13.97
N ARG A 585 17.11 20.00 -13.37
CA ARG A 585 16.23 19.53 -12.30
C ARG A 585 14.99 18.88 -12.91
N GLN A 586 14.91 17.56 -12.78
CA GLN A 586 13.73 16.81 -13.17
C GLN A 586 12.74 16.79 -12.03
N PRO A 587 11.43 17.00 -12.27
CA PRO A 587 10.40 16.70 -11.28
C PRO A 587 10.52 15.25 -10.84
N ASP A 588 10.70 15.03 -9.54
CA ASP A 588 10.71 13.68 -8.96
C ASP A 588 9.37 13.37 -8.30
N ALA A 589 8.82 14.35 -7.58
CA ALA A 589 7.46 14.32 -7.08
C ALA A 589 6.44 14.33 -8.23
N LYS A 590 5.46 13.43 -8.16
CA LYS A 590 4.37 13.33 -9.14
C LYS A 590 3.05 13.22 -8.41
N THR A 591 2.06 13.98 -8.88
CA THR A 591 0.69 13.83 -8.42
C THR A 591 0.11 12.50 -8.88
N LEU A 592 -0.89 11.99 -8.15
CA LEU A 592 -1.57 10.75 -8.55
C LEU A 592 -2.30 10.90 -9.88
N GLU A 593 -2.77 12.11 -10.17
CA GLU A 593 -3.34 12.42 -11.48
C GLU A 593 -2.32 12.22 -12.60
N GLU A 594 -1.08 12.68 -12.41
CA GLU A 594 0.00 12.51 -13.39
C GLU A 594 0.43 11.04 -13.53
N LEU A 595 0.37 10.26 -12.45
CA LEU A 595 0.76 8.85 -12.45
C LEU A 595 -0.32 7.93 -13.03
N TYR A 596 -1.59 8.18 -12.70
CA TYR A 596 -2.66 7.18 -12.85
C TYR A 596 -3.88 7.65 -13.62
N SER A 597 -4.00 8.94 -13.96
CA SER A 597 -5.11 9.36 -14.83
C SER A 597 -4.96 8.74 -16.22
N PRO A 598 -6.05 8.33 -16.87
CA PRO A 598 -6.01 7.90 -18.27
C PRO A 598 -5.41 9.00 -19.16
N ALA A 599 -4.30 8.69 -19.83
CA ALA A 599 -3.60 9.65 -20.68
C ALA A 599 -4.46 10.04 -21.91
N SER A 600 -4.40 11.30 -22.33
CA SER A 600 -4.96 11.71 -23.61
C SER A 600 -4.08 11.17 -24.75
N PRO A 601 -4.64 10.77 -25.91
CA PRO A 601 -3.84 10.38 -27.09
C PRO A 601 -2.85 11.45 -27.56
N ARG A 602 -2.99 12.71 -27.11
CA ARG A 602 -2.06 13.81 -27.44
C ARG A 602 -0.83 13.87 -26.54
N ASP A 603 -0.84 13.17 -25.40
CA ASP A 603 0.26 13.14 -24.41
C ASP A 603 1.20 11.95 -24.62
N LEU A 604 1.05 11.21 -25.73
CA LEU A 604 1.99 10.20 -26.18
C LEU A 604 3.36 10.86 -26.38
N GLY A 605 4.25 10.68 -25.41
CA GLY A 605 5.62 11.21 -25.39
C GLY A 605 6.31 10.94 -26.71
N THR A 606 6.33 11.95 -27.59
CA THR A 606 6.89 11.79 -28.92
C THR A 606 8.40 11.75 -28.77
N ILE A 607 9.02 10.65 -29.18
CA ILE A 607 10.47 10.53 -29.20
C ILE A 607 11.01 11.53 -30.23
N SER A 608 11.57 12.63 -29.74
CA SER A 608 12.02 13.76 -30.55
C SER A 608 13.36 13.50 -31.25
N ILE A 609 14.16 12.58 -30.72
CA ILE A 609 15.50 12.26 -31.21
C ILE A 609 15.41 11.17 -32.28
N PRO A 610 15.78 11.46 -33.55
CA PRO A 610 15.59 10.52 -34.67
C PRO A 610 16.23 9.15 -34.46
N ASP A 611 17.45 9.09 -33.94
CA ASP A 611 18.18 7.84 -33.76
C ASP A 611 17.57 6.97 -32.65
N ILE A 612 17.12 7.60 -31.55
CA ILE A 612 16.39 6.90 -30.48
C ILE A 612 15.06 6.38 -31.03
N ARG A 613 14.33 7.22 -31.77
CA ARG A 613 13.05 6.85 -32.38
C ARG A 613 13.20 5.67 -33.33
N GLN A 614 14.21 5.69 -34.19
CA GLN A 614 14.51 4.61 -35.12
C GLN A 614 14.81 3.30 -34.38
N ARG A 615 15.64 3.34 -33.33
CA ARG A 615 15.94 2.16 -32.52
C ARG A 615 14.71 1.62 -31.78
N CYS A 616 13.87 2.49 -31.21
CA CYS A 616 12.60 2.06 -30.60
C CYS A 616 11.69 1.37 -31.61
N MET A 617 11.57 1.89 -32.84
CA MET A 617 10.81 1.24 -33.91
C MET A 617 11.37 -0.14 -34.28
N GLU A 618 12.69 -0.29 -34.34
CA GLU A 618 13.36 -1.58 -34.57
C GLU A 618 13.09 -2.59 -33.46
N LEU A 619 12.90 -2.11 -32.23
CA LEU A 619 12.59 -2.92 -31.04
C LEU A 619 11.09 -3.11 -30.79
N GLY A 620 10.21 -2.59 -31.65
CA GLY A 620 8.76 -2.71 -31.49
C GLY A 620 8.14 -1.77 -30.46
N VAL A 621 8.87 -0.77 -29.96
CA VAL A 621 8.39 0.22 -29.00
C VAL A 621 7.87 1.46 -29.71
N PHE A 622 6.57 1.71 -29.58
CA PHE A 622 5.87 2.81 -30.26
C PHE A 622 5.45 3.96 -29.32
N SER A 623 5.60 3.80 -28.00
CA SER A 623 5.19 4.76 -26.98
C SER A 623 6.12 4.73 -25.76
N LEU A 624 6.30 5.89 -25.11
CA LEU A 624 7.03 6.05 -23.85
C LEU A 624 6.12 6.02 -22.61
N LEU A 625 4.81 5.73 -22.78
CA LEU A 625 3.84 5.72 -21.67
C LEU A 625 3.98 4.54 -20.71
N ASP A 626 5.02 3.71 -20.86
CA ASP A 626 5.22 2.58 -19.98
C ASP A 626 5.51 3.09 -18.57
N GLN A 627 4.87 2.51 -17.55
CA GLN A 627 4.91 3.05 -16.19
C GLN A 627 6.26 2.84 -15.48
N ASN A 628 7.25 2.33 -16.21
CA ASN A 628 8.60 2.02 -15.75
C ASN A 628 8.56 1.31 -14.38
N LEU A 629 7.67 0.33 -14.22
CA LEU A 629 7.49 -0.41 -12.96
C LEU A 629 8.78 -1.14 -12.54
N ASP A 630 9.64 -1.43 -13.50
CA ASP A 630 10.94 -2.09 -13.34
C ASP A 630 12.11 -1.12 -13.16
N GLU A 631 11.85 0.19 -13.02
CA GLU A 631 12.90 1.19 -12.81
C GLU A 631 13.61 0.97 -11.47
N GLU A 632 14.93 0.89 -11.52
CA GLU A 632 15.81 0.87 -10.36
C GLU A 632 16.77 2.06 -10.47
N GLN A 633 16.99 2.75 -9.34
CA GLN A 633 17.82 3.94 -9.26
C GLN A 633 18.82 3.84 -8.11
N GLU A 634 20.06 4.27 -8.31
CA GLU A 634 21.03 4.40 -7.21
C GLU A 634 21.03 5.85 -6.69
N ARG A 635 20.86 6.02 -5.37
CA ARG A 635 20.91 7.34 -4.74
C ARG A 635 22.32 7.61 -4.18
N GLU A 636 23.01 8.61 -4.73
CA GLU A 636 24.37 8.98 -4.27
C GLU A 636 24.36 9.94 -3.07
N VAL A 637 23.45 10.92 -3.06
CA VAL A 637 23.37 11.96 -2.01
C VAL A 637 21.91 12.26 -1.70
N VAL A 638 21.56 12.19 -0.42
CA VAL A 638 20.27 12.62 0.11
C VAL A 638 20.50 13.88 0.93
N HIS A 639 19.81 14.97 0.59
CA HIS A 639 19.77 16.16 1.44
C HIS A 639 18.44 16.16 2.18
N GLU A 640 18.45 15.58 3.37
CA GLU A 640 17.28 15.51 4.23
C GLU A 640 17.05 16.88 4.90
N VAL A 641 15.85 17.42 4.73
CA VAL A 641 15.40 18.59 5.48
C VAL A 641 14.49 18.07 6.58
N GLU A 642 15.09 17.76 7.73
CA GLU A 642 14.35 17.32 8.90
C GLU A 642 13.48 18.48 9.40
N ARG A 643 12.16 18.26 9.42
CA ARG A 643 11.18 19.21 9.94
C ARG A 643 10.73 18.71 11.30
N GLU A 644 11.29 19.28 12.37
CA GLU A 644 10.77 19.06 13.72
C GLU A 644 9.41 19.77 13.88
N TYR A 645 8.37 18.98 14.16
CA TYR A 645 7.06 19.51 14.51
C TYR A 645 6.99 19.75 16.01
N GLN A 646 7.04 21.01 16.43
CA GLN A 646 6.63 21.36 17.78
C GLN A 646 5.10 21.40 17.85
N VAL A 647 4.54 20.61 18.77
CA VAL A 647 3.12 20.67 19.10
C VAL A 647 2.86 22.01 19.79
N GLU A 648 2.44 23.00 19.01
CA GLU A 648 1.92 24.25 19.53
C GLU A 648 0.53 23.98 20.10
N ARG A 649 0.47 23.76 21.42
CA ARG A 649 -0.83 23.73 22.12
C ARG A 649 -1.50 25.10 21.98
N PRO A 650 -2.84 25.16 21.90
CA PRO A 650 -3.55 26.42 21.87
C PRO A 650 -3.03 27.38 22.96
N PRO A 651 -2.80 28.66 22.63
CA PRO A 651 -2.35 29.63 23.61
C PRO A 651 -3.35 29.70 24.77
N LYS A 652 -2.85 29.88 25.99
CA LYS A 652 -3.68 29.93 27.20
C LYS A 652 -4.79 30.98 27.04
N ALA A 653 -6.02 30.52 26.85
CA ALA A 653 -7.18 31.40 26.71
C ALA A 653 -7.65 31.94 28.06
N THR A 654 -8.26 33.12 28.06
CA THR A 654 -8.88 33.70 29.25
C THR A 654 -10.28 33.09 29.42
N PRO A 655 -10.58 32.42 30.54
CA PRO A 655 -11.88 31.81 30.78
C PRO A 655 -12.95 32.88 31.02
N VAL A 656 -14.14 32.67 30.46
CA VAL A 656 -15.32 33.52 30.73
C VAL A 656 -15.73 33.34 32.19
N LEU A 657 -16.14 34.43 32.84
CA LEU A 657 -16.70 34.36 34.19
C LEU A 657 -18.02 33.58 34.18
N HIS A 658 -18.09 32.59 35.07
CA HIS A 658 -19.24 31.72 35.20
C HIS A 658 -20.51 32.47 35.63
N GLN A 659 -21.65 32.14 35.00
CA GLN A 659 -22.94 32.78 35.28
C GLN A 659 -24.11 31.81 35.15
N VAL A 660 -25.03 31.85 36.11
CA VAL A 660 -26.29 31.10 36.04
C VAL A 660 -27.39 31.98 35.47
N SER A 661 -27.97 31.58 34.35
CA SER A 661 -29.10 32.30 33.73
C SER A 661 -30.36 32.20 34.59
N TRP A 662 -31.04 33.35 34.81
CA TRP A 662 -32.30 33.41 35.55
C TRP A 662 -33.38 32.49 34.97
N GLY A 663 -33.45 32.39 33.63
CA GLY A 663 -34.43 31.54 32.95
C GLY A 663 -34.29 30.05 33.29
N ILE A 664 -33.11 29.57 33.67
CA ILE A 664 -32.89 28.18 34.10
C ILE A 664 -33.48 27.95 35.50
N ARG A 665 -33.39 28.93 36.40
CA ARG A 665 -34.06 28.84 37.72
C ARG A 665 -35.57 28.78 37.57
N GLU A 666 -36.14 29.57 36.66
CA GLU A 666 -37.57 29.51 36.34
C GLU A 666 -37.98 28.17 35.71
N PHE A 667 -37.12 27.61 34.85
CA PHE A 667 -37.29 26.28 34.27
C PHE A 667 -37.36 25.19 35.35
N ILE A 668 -36.45 25.21 36.32
CA ILE A 668 -36.43 24.29 37.46
C ILE A 668 -37.66 24.47 38.35
N GLN A 669 -38.11 25.72 38.57
CA GLN A 669 -39.26 26.04 39.42
C GLN A 669 -40.63 25.76 38.78
N GLY A 670 -40.68 25.30 37.52
CA GLY A 670 -41.94 24.99 36.86
C GLY A 670 -42.60 26.16 36.12
N LYS A 671 -42.10 27.41 36.26
CA LYS A 671 -42.75 28.67 35.80
C LYS A 671 -42.55 29.02 34.31
N PHE A 672 -42.21 28.03 33.51
CA PHE A 672 -41.54 28.23 32.23
C PHE A 672 -42.49 28.35 31.03
N VAL A 673 -42.25 29.35 30.17
CA VAL A 673 -43.03 29.60 28.94
C VAL A 673 -42.23 29.21 27.68
N SER A 674 -40.95 29.61 27.57
CA SER A 674 -40.01 29.15 26.53
C SER A 674 -38.56 29.60 26.84
N LEU A 675 -37.56 28.90 26.26
CA LEU A 675 -36.14 29.28 26.33
C LEU A 675 -35.79 30.08 25.06
N PRO A 676 -34.89 31.09 25.15
CA PRO A 676 -34.43 31.84 23.99
C PRO A 676 -33.96 30.93 22.84
N PRO A 677 -34.33 31.19 21.58
CA PRO A 677 -33.87 30.42 20.43
C PRO A 677 -32.35 30.36 20.28
N SER A 678 -31.63 31.37 20.77
CA SER A 678 -30.16 31.44 20.81
C SER A 678 -29.51 30.35 21.67
N PHE A 679 -30.28 29.65 22.50
CA PHE A 679 -29.82 28.56 23.35
C PHE A 679 -30.13 27.18 22.78
N ARG A 680 -30.62 27.08 21.53
CA ARG A 680 -30.81 25.78 20.88
C ARG A 680 -29.44 25.17 20.52
N ALA A 681 -29.31 23.86 20.73
CA ALA A 681 -28.03 23.15 20.61
C ALA A 681 -27.42 23.27 19.20
N PHE A 682 -28.24 23.28 18.15
CA PHE A 682 -27.79 23.34 16.75
C PHE A 682 -27.92 24.76 16.18
N THR A 683 -27.26 25.74 16.81
CA THR A 683 -27.16 27.12 16.30
C THR A 683 -25.69 27.47 16.05
N PRO A 684 -25.35 28.28 15.03
CA PRO A 684 -23.95 28.59 14.71
C PRO A 684 -23.13 29.07 15.91
N SER A 685 -23.72 29.88 16.79
CA SER A 685 -23.08 30.38 18.02
C SER A 685 -22.73 29.30 19.05
N VAL A 686 -23.38 28.14 18.99
CA VAL A 686 -23.19 27.01 19.92
C VAL A 686 -22.22 25.98 19.34
N VAL A 687 -22.27 25.76 18.02
CA VAL A 687 -21.43 24.77 17.31
C VAL A 687 -20.21 25.43 16.65
N CYS A 688 -19.56 26.36 17.36
CA CYS A 688 -18.27 26.94 16.97
C CYS A 688 -18.26 27.66 15.60
N ASN A 689 -19.35 28.35 15.27
CA ASN A 689 -19.58 29.02 13.98
C ASN A 689 -19.60 28.08 12.76
N ILE A 690 -19.66 26.75 12.98
CA ILE A 690 -19.96 25.81 11.91
C ILE A 690 -21.43 26.00 11.56
N HIS A 691 -21.74 26.34 10.30
CA HIS A 691 -23.11 26.53 9.87
C HIS A 691 -23.87 25.20 9.87
N PRO A 692 -24.89 25.01 10.72
CA PRO A 692 -25.74 23.84 10.65
C PRO A 692 -26.66 23.98 9.43
N GLU A 693 -26.68 22.96 8.57
CA GLU A 693 -27.64 22.87 7.48
C GLU A 693 -29.07 22.73 8.05
N ASP A 694 -30.02 23.39 7.39
CA ASP A 694 -31.46 23.33 7.69
C ASP A 694 -31.82 23.40 9.20
N VAL A 695 -31.40 24.47 9.87
CA VAL A 695 -31.69 24.79 11.30
C VAL A 695 -33.12 24.45 11.77
N PRO A 696 -34.19 24.62 10.98
CA PRO A 696 -35.55 24.26 11.40
C PRO A 696 -35.79 22.76 11.65
N VAL A 697 -35.02 21.86 11.01
CA VAL A 697 -35.18 20.40 11.10
C VAL A 697 -34.68 19.85 12.44
N TRP A 698 -33.65 20.48 13.01
CA TRP A 698 -33.16 20.14 14.34
C TRP A 698 -34.22 20.39 15.41
N SER A 699 -34.12 19.66 16.53
CA SER A 699 -35.07 19.76 17.62
C SER A 699 -35.09 21.16 18.20
N GLN A 700 -36.30 21.72 18.26
CA GLN A 700 -36.56 22.98 18.91
C GLN A 700 -36.69 22.85 20.44
N SER A 701 -36.45 21.64 20.99
CA SER A 701 -36.58 21.29 22.41
C SER A 701 -35.28 20.77 23.05
N LEU A 702 -34.14 20.86 22.34
CA LEU A 702 -32.81 20.58 22.88
C LEU A 702 -32.03 21.89 23.03
N PHE A 703 -31.73 22.25 24.27
CA PHE A 703 -31.09 23.52 24.61
C PHE A 703 -29.75 23.33 25.31
N VAL A 704 -28.92 24.36 25.26
CA VAL A 704 -27.62 24.51 25.92
C VAL A 704 -27.62 25.85 26.66
N THR A 705 -27.01 25.90 27.84
CA THR A 705 -26.90 27.16 28.58
C THR A 705 -25.80 28.05 28.01
N SER A 706 -25.88 29.36 28.29
CA SER A 706 -24.83 30.31 27.91
C SER A 706 -23.47 29.95 28.53
N ASP A 707 -23.48 29.48 29.79
CA ASP A 707 -22.26 29.11 30.53
C ASP A 707 -21.61 27.83 29.98
N PHE A 708 -22.44 26.89 29.51
CA PHE A 708 -21.96 25.71 28.83
C PHE A 708 -21.21 26.06 27.54
N CYS A 709 -21.78 26.95 26.71
CA CYS A 709 -21.23 27.30 25.40
C CYS A 709 -20.06 28.30 25.46
N LYS A 710 -20.12 29.31 26.33
CA LYS A 710 -19.10 30.37 26.40
C LYS A 710 -18.03 30.00 27.41
N VAL A 711 -17.00 29.30 26.93
CA VAL A 711 -15.88 28.85 27.78
C VAL A 711 -14.75 29.87 27.83
N VAL A 712 -14.46 30.56 26.73
CA VAL A 712 -13.35 31.52 26.59
C VAL A 712 -13.81 32.87 26.01
N ASP A 713 -13.20 33.97 26.46
CA ASP A 713 -13.56 35.35 26.03
C ASP A 713 -13.08 35.66 24.59
N SER A 714 -12.01 35.01 24.15
CA SER A 714 -11.41 35.14 22.81
C SER A 714 -10.66 33.85 22.44
N GLY A 715 -10.71 33.48 21.16
CA GLY A 715 -10.10 32.24 20.64
C GLY A 715 -11.08 31.36 19.86
N ASN A 716 -10.59 30.25 19.32
CA ASN A 716 -11.41 29.26 18.61
C ASN A 716 -12.23 28.46 19.63
N ALA A 717 -13.56 28.66 19.65
CA ALA A 717 -14.45 27.98 20.59
C ALA A 717 -14.46 26.44 20.45
N GLY A 718 -14.05 25.92 19.27
CA GLY A 718 -13.96 24.48 19.00
C GLY A 718 -12.98 23.72 19.88
N GLU A 719 -11.87 24.36 20.26
CA GLU A 719 -10.80 23.76 21.05
C GLU A 719 -11.13 23.67 22.55
N TYR A 720 -12.20 24.34 22.99
CA TYR A 720 -12.59 24.44 24.40
C TYR A 720 -13.99 23.90 24.68
N LEU A 721 -14.53 23.05 23.79
CA LEU A 721 -15.85 22.45 23.93
C LEU A 721 -15.95 21.65 25.24
N ARG A 722 -16.96 21.97 26.06
CA ARG A 722 -17.25 21.20 27.28
C ARG A 722 -17.81 19.82 26.91
N PRO A 723 -17.45 18.76 27.67
CA PRO A 723 -18.09 17.48 27.53
C PRO A 723 -19.55 17.56 27.99
N VAL A 724 -20.43 16.84 27.31
CA VAL A 724 -21.86 16.80 27.64
C VAL A 724 -22.05 15.75 28.72
N ASN A 725 -22.14 16.18 29.98
CA ASN A 725 -22.29 15.26 31.12
C ASN A 725 -23.58 15.45 31.92
N TRP A 726 -24.20 16.62 31.80
CA TRP A 726 -25.29 17.04 32.67
C TRP A 726 -26.46 17.51 31.85
N VAL A 727 -27.52 16.70 31.85
CA VAL A 727 -28.72 16.94 31.04
C VAL A 727 -29.90 17.09 31.97
N LEU A 728 -30.53 18.26 31.97
CA LEU A 728 -31.76 18.51 32.71
C LEU A 728 -32.95 18.25 31.79
N SER A 729 -33.78 17.26 32.13
CA SER A 729 -35.01 16.98 31.40
C SER A 729 -36.22 17.55 32.11
N ARG A 730 -37.24 17.89 31.33
CA ARG A 730 -38.57 18.23 31.80
C ARG A 730 -39.60 17.47 30.98
N SER A 731 -40.39 16.66 31.67
CA SER A 731 -41.51 15.94 31.07
C SER A 731 -42.75 16.84 31.06
N SER A 732 -43.12 17.36 29.90
CA SER A 732 -44.41 18.02 29.64
C SER A 732 -45.26 17.12 28.73
N PRO A 733 -46.59 17.02 28.93
CA PRO A 733 -47.48 16.20 28.09
C PRO A 733 -47.46 16.57 26.60
N SER A 734 -47.10 17.81 26.25
CA SER A 734 -47.12 18.33 24.87
C SER A 734 -45.73 18.49 24.24
N THR A 735 -44.68 18.75 25.01
CA THR A 735 -43.32 19.03 24.50
C THR A 735 -42.24 18.63 25.52
N PRO A 736 -41.63 17.43 25.41
CA PRO A 736 -40.47 17.11 26.24
C PRO A 736 -39.32 18.05 25.92
N THR A 737 -38.62 18.55 26.94
CA THR A 737 -37.51 19.50 26.77
C THR A 737 -36.27 19.01 27.52
N MET A 738 -35.10 19.15 26.88
CA MET A 738 -33.80 18.87 27.48
C MET A 738 -32.91 20.11 27.45
N VAL A 739 -32.17 20.35 28.52
CA VAL A 739 -31.20 21.44 28.64
C VAL A 739 -29.86 20.89 29.11
N ILE A 740 -28.79 21.17 28.38
CA ILE A 740 -27.42 20.80 28.72
C ILE A 740 -26.81 21.93 29.57
N LEU A 741 -26.26 21.58 30.73
CA LEU A 741 -25.70 22.53 31.68
C LEU A 741 -24.19 22.35 31.86
N SER A 742 -23.51 23.41 32.27
CA SER A 742 -22.12 23.32 32.70
C SER A 742 -22.01 22.66 34.09
N PRO A 743 -20.85 22.07 34.44
CA PRO A 743 -20.61 21.56 35.80
C PRO A 743 -20.79 22.63 36.89
N PHE A 744 -20.46 23.89 36.59
CA PHE A 744 -20.64 25.02 37.50
C PHE A 744 -22.12 25.29 37.78
N GLU A 745 -22.94 25.41 36.72
CA GLU A 745 -24.38 25.65 36.87
C GLU A 745 -25.06 24.53 37.63
N VAL A 746 -24.67 23.28 37.35
CA VAL A 746 -25.18 22.11 38.08
C VAL A 746 -24.87 22.22 39.57
N ASN A 747 -23.64 22.56 39.94
CA ASN A 747 -23.24 22.71 41.33
C ASN A 747 -24.09 23.77 42.05
N GLU A 748 -24.27 24.94 41.44
CA GLU A 748 -25.06 26.05 41.98
C GLU A 748 -26.56 25.71 42.09
N LEU A 749 -27.11 25.03 41.08
CA LEU A 749 -28.55 24.77 40.97
C LEU A 749 -28.98 23.46 41.64
N LEU A 750 -28.05 22.60 42.04
CA LEU A 750 -28.34 21.28 42.61
C LEU A 750 -29.34 21.31 43.79
N PRO A 751 -29.26 22.27 44.74
CA PRO A 751 -30.24 22.35 45.83
C PRO A 751 -31.67 22.64 45.34
N GLU A 752 -31.84 23.43 44.28
CA GLU A 752 -33.14 23.73 43.68
C GLU A 752 -33.66 22.56 42.85
N ILE A 753 -32.78 21.93 42.04
CA ILE A 753 -33.09 20.74 41.25
C ILE A 753 -33.61 19.62 42.16
N ARG A 754 -32.92 19.34 43.28
CA ARG A 754 -33.32 18.30 44.25
C ARG A 754 -34.72 18.51 44.83
N ARG A 755 -35.17 19.76 44.96
CA ARG A 755 -36.50 20.10 45.50
C ARG A 755 -37.57 20.19 44.40
N SER A 756 -37.17 20.26 43.13
CA SER A 756 -38.10 20.40 42.04
C SER A 756 -38.90 19.12 41.81
N LYS A 757 -40.17 19.28 41.43
CA LYS A 757 -41.04 18.20 40.97
C LYS A 757 -41.24 18.22 39.45
N HIS A 758 -40.56 19.14 38.76
CA HIS A 758 -40.78 19.43 37.35
C HIS A 758 -39.62 19.01 36.45
N VAL A 759 -38.43 18.83 37.02
CA VAL A 759 -37.22 18.54 36.26
C VAL A 759 -36.44 17.38 36.88
N HIS A 760 -35.66 16.70 36.04
CA HIS A 760 -34.74 15.65 36.45
C HIS A 760 -33.37 15.94 35.84
N LEU A 761 -32.34 16.00 36.67
CA LEU A 761 -30.95 16.09 36.23
C LEU A 761 -30.43 14.67 35.99
N HIS A 762 -29.96 14.41 34.78
CA HIS A 762 -29.39 13.14 34.35
C HIS A 762 -27.87 13.27 34.24
N ILE A 763 -27.16 12.31 34.83
CA ILE A 763 -25.74 12.10 34.53
C ILE A 763 -25.67 11.33 33.22
N TYR A 764 -24.99 11.90 32.25
CA TYR A 764 -24.88 11.36 30.90
C TYR A 764 -23.41 11.28 30.49
N THR A 765 -23.10 10.34 29.61
CA THR A 765 -21.82 10.29 28.90
C THR A 765 -22.06 9.70 27.52
N PRO A 766 -21.52 10.30 26.45
CA PRO A 766 -21.63 9.71 25.12
C PRO A 766 -20.85 8.39 25.04
N ARG A 767 -21.37 7.43 24.29
CA ARG A 767 -20.69 6.16 24.02
C ARG A 767 -19.61 6.34 22.94
N VAL A 768 -18.40 6.70 23.38
CA VAL A 768 -17.25 6.97 22.49
C VAL A 768 -16.33 5.76 22.25
N HIS A 769 -16.47 4.69 23.03
CA HIS A 769 -15.77 3.41 22.83
C HIS A 769 -16.79 2.27 22.82
N LYS A 770 -16.53 1.20 22.04
CA LYS A 770 -17.44 0.06 21.93
C LYS A 770 -17.69 -0.62 23.27
N GLY A 771 -16.66 -0.75 24.11
CA GLY A 771 -16.76 -1.34 25.46
C GLY A 771 -17.55 -0.53 26.50
N LEU A 772 -17.88 0.74 26.24
CA LEU A 772 -18.69 1.54 27.17
C LEU A 772 -20.16 1.13 27.11
N ARG A 773 -20.81 1.06 28.29
CA ARG A 773 -22.26 0.87 28.39
C ARG A 773 -22.99 2.09 27.82
N SER A 774 -24.01 1.87 27.00
CA SER A 774 -24.89 2.92 26.50
C SER A 774 -25.61 3.63 27.66
N CYS A 775 -25.65 4.96 27.60
CA CYS A 775 -26.35 5.85 28.55
C CYS A 775 -27.53 6.58 27.89
N ASP A 776 -27.99 6.07 26.75
CA ASP A 776 -29.03 6.65 25.90
C ASP A 776 -30.41 6.61 26.59
N ASP A 777 -30.59 5.75 27.59
CA ASP A 777 -31.80 5.72 28.42
C ASP A 777 -31.86 6.89 29.43
N LEU A 778 -30.77 7.63 29.64
CA LEU A 778 -30.61 8.67 30.66
C LEU A 778 -30.88 8.17 32.09
N LEU A 779 -30.75 6.87 32.33
CA LEU A 779 -31.01 6.24 33.63
C LEU A 779 -29.73 5.90 34.41
N LEU A 780 -28.55 6.25 33.89
CA LEU A 780 -27.26 6.02 34.57
C LEU A 780 -27.31 6.53 36.02
N TYR A 781 -27.76 7.77 36.21
CA TYR A 781 -28.10 8.34 37.50
C TYR A 781 -28.96 9.60 37.33
N SER A 782 -30.02 9.76 38.14
CA SER A 782 -30.93 10.92 38.05
C SER A 782 -31.22 11.59 39.39
N ILE A 783 -31.34 12.92 39.39
CA ILE A 783 -31.59 13.76 40.56
C ILE A 783 -32.68 14.80 40.27
N PRO A 784 -33.83 14.77 40.97
CA PRO A 784 -34.33 13.65 41.76
C PRO A 784 -34.57 12.41 40.88
N PRO A 785 -34.67 11.19 41.46
CA PRO A 785 -34.93 9.97 40.70
C PRO A 785 -36.15 10.11 39.79
N VAL A 786 -36.03 9.64 38.55
CA VAL A 786 -37.16 9.60 37.63
C VAL A 786 -38.20 8.55 38.06
N PRO A 787 -39.50 8.76 37.75
CA PRO A 787 -40.53 7.76 37.98
C PRO A 787 -40.25 6.43 37.25
N PRO A 788 -40.70 5.26 37.77
CA PRO A 788 -40.45 3.95 37.13
C PRO A 788 -41.00 3.80 35.70
N ASN A 789 -42.03 4.57 35.36
CA ASN A 789 -42.64 4.59 34.03
C ASN A 789 -42.11 5.72 33.12
N TRP A 790 -41.07 6.44 33.57
CA TRP A 790 -40.45 7.47 32.76
C TRP A 790 -39.60 6.84 31.66
N ALA A 791 -39.73 7.36 30.45
CA ALA A 791 -38.91 6.97 29.31
C ALA A 791 -38.30 8.23 28.68
N ALA A 792 -37.02 8.14 28.33
CA ALA A 792 -36.35 9.22 27.62
C ALA A 792 -36.99 9.42 26.23
N PRO A 793 -37.30 10.66 25.82
CA PRO A 793 -37.80 10.94 24.48
C PRO A 793 -36.75 10.59 23.42
N THR A 794 -36.96 9.49 22.70
CA THR A 794 -35.94 8.86 21.86
C THR A 794 -35.36 9.80 20.80
N SER A 795 -36.21 10.59 20.12
CA SER A 795 -35.74 11.56 19.11
C SER A 795 -34.87 12.69 19.69
N LEU A 796 -35.10 13.09 20.94
CA LEU A 796 -34.24 14.08 21.62
C LEU A 796 -32.92 13.46 22.06
N VAL A 797 -32.95 12.20 22.51
CA VAL A 797 -31.75 11.45 22.85
C VAL A 797 -30.86 11.26 21.63
N ASP A 798 -31.42 10.89 20.47
CA ASP A 798 -30.63 10.72 19.24
C ASP A 798 -29.90 12.03 18.88
N GLN A 799 -30.57 13.17 18.99
CA GLN A 799 -29.99 14.47 18.73
C GLN A 799 -29.01 14.94 19.81
N LEU A 800 -29.24 14.59 21.08
CA LEU A 800 -28.29 14.76 22.16
C LEU A 800 -27.01 13.96 21.89
N ASN A 801 -27.15 12.70 21.47
CA ASN A 801 -26.03 11.82 21.11
C ASN A 801 -25.22 12.42 19.94
N LEU A 802 -25.88 12.87 18.86
CA LEU A 802 -25.23 13.58 17.75
C LEU A 802 -24.51 14.84 18.23
N PHE A 803 -25.19 15.68 19.02
CA PHE A 803 -24.61 16.91 19.54
C PHE A 803 -23.40 16.65 20.45
N SER A 804 -23.41 15.54 21.20
CA SER A 804 -22.36 15.17 22.16
C SER A 804 -21.16 14.47 21.54
N GLY A 805 -21.22 14.09 20.26
CA GLY A 805 -20.15 13.37 19.57
C GLY A 805 -20.08 11.89 19.91
N GLN A 806 -21.24 11.23 20.10
CA GLN A 806 -21.31 9.79 20.31
C GLN A 806 -20.87 9.02 19.05
N LEU A 807 -20.04 7.98 19.23
CA LEU A 807 -19.43 7.22 18.14
C LEU A 807 -20.07 5.84 17.92
N TYR A 808 -20.58 5.22 19.00
CA TYR A 808 -21.22 3.91 18.94
C TYR A 808 -22.68 4.01 19.34
N LEU A 809 -23.57 3.52 18.46
CA LEU A 809 -25.00 3.47 18.74
C LEU A 809 -25.36 2.25 19.63
N ARG A 810 -26.49 2.33 20.32
CA ARG A 810 -26.96 1.30 21.26
C ARG A 810 -27.30 -0.02 20.58
N ASP A 811 -28.04 0.05 19.48
CA ASP A 811 -28.63 -1.09 18.76
C ASP A 811 -28.95 -0.72 17.31
N TYR A 812 -29.28 -1.75 16.50
CA TYR A 812 -29.60 -1.60 15.09
C TYR A 812 -30.87 -0.74 14.85
N GLU A 813 -31.85 -0.81 15.75
CA GLU A 813 -33.06 0.03 15.65
C GLU A 813 -32.71 1.53 15.76
N THR A 814 -31.77 1.87 16.65
CA THR A 814 -31.24 3.23 16.78
C THR A 814 -30.50 3.67 15.52
N TYR A 815 -29.73 2.78 14.89
CA TYR A 815 -29.10 3.05 13.59
C TYR A 815 -30.12 3.47 12.52
N ILE A 816 -31.17 2.66 12.30
CA ILE A 816 -32.22 2.98 11.32
C ILE A 816 -32.89 4.32 11.65
N ARG A 817 -33.18 4.58 12.93
CA ARG A 817 -33.83 5.82 13.35
C ARG A 817 -32.98 7.07 13.09
N VAL A 818 -31.67 6.98 13.37
CA VAL A 818 -30.69 8.04 13.10
C VAL A 818 -30.53 8.27 11.60
N CYS A 819 -30.35 7.21 10.80
CA CYS A 819 -30.25 7.32 9.33
C CYS A 819 -31.49 8.00 8.73
N ARG A 820 -32.70 7.57 9.13
CA ARG A 820 -33.94 8.22 8.69
C ARG A 820 -34.05 9.69 9.12
N PHE A 821 -33.50 10.06 10.27
CA PHE A 821 -33.47 11.46 10.72
C PHE A 821 -32.51 12.31 9.88
N LEU A 822 -31.33 11.78 9.56
CA LEU A 822 -30.32 12.44 8.73
C LEU A 822 -30.61 12.35 7.22
N CYS A 823 -31.67 11.63 6.83
CA CYS A 823 -32.01 11.31 5.44
C CYS A 823 -30.89 10.53 4.73
N VAL A 824 -30.19 9.67 5.47
CA VAL A 824 -29.15 8.76 4.96
C VAL A 824 -29.78 7.41 4.66
N TYR A 825 -29.34 6.78 3.57
CA TYR A 825 -29.78 5.45 3.19
C TYR A 825 -29.40 4.40 4.27
N ALA A 826 -30.35 3.50 4.53
CA ALA A 826 -30.16 2.31 5.34
C ALA A 826 -30.99 1.16 4.73
N ASN A 827 -30.64 -0.07 5.09
CA ASN A 827 -31.21 -1.28 4.46
C ASN A 827 -32.72 -1.43 4.62
N ASP A 828 -33.35 -0.71 5.55
CA ASP A 828 -34.80 -0.70 5.72
C ASP A 828 -35.57 -0.10 4.53
N LEU A 829 -34.88 0.61 3.63
CA LEU A 829 -35.44 1.19 2.41
C LEU A 829 -35.19 0.34 1.16
N GLY A 830 -34.51 -0.81 1.27
CA GLY A 830 -34.12 -1.64 0.14
C GLY A 830 -35.30 -2.15 -0.71
N ASP A 831 -36.46 -2.34 -0.11
CA ASP A 831 -37.67 -2.84 -0.78
C ASP A 831 -38.53 -1.74 -1.44
N GLU A 832 -38.16 -0.45 -1.30
CA GLU A 832 -38.97 0.68 -1.78
C GLU A 832 -38.73 1.07 -3.25
N GLY A 833 -38.02 0.23 -4.01
CA GLY A 833 -37.74 0.43 -5.44
C GLY A 833 -36.48 1.26 -5.71
N TYR A 834 -36.29 1.66 -6.98
CA TYR A 834 -35.08 2.38 -7.40
C TYR A 834 -35.18 3.89 -7.08
N PHE A 835 -34.20 4.40 -6.34
CA PHE A 835 -33.98 5.82 -6.10
C PHE A 835 -32.48 6.12 -6.05
N GLU A 836 -32.12 7.39 -6.23
CA GLU A 836 -30.71 7.80 -6.25
C GLU A 836 -30.24 8.23 -4.85
N VAL A 837 -29.06 7.76 -4.47
CA VAL A 837 -28.37 8.09 -3.22
C VAL A 837 -27.07 8.80 -3.57
N GLN A 838 -26.76 9.87 -2.86
CA GLN A 838 -25.50 10.60 -3.01
C GLN A 838 -24.32 9.76 -2.50
N ASN A 839 -23.11 10.19 -2.84
CA ASN A 839 -21.86 9.50 -2.47
C ASN A 839 -21.58 9.47 -0.96
N ASP A 840 -22.16 10.39 -0.19
CA ASP A 840 -22.11 10.42 1.28
C ASP A 840 -23.28 9.65 1.94
N GLY A 841 -24.10 8.98 1.12
CA GLY A 841 -25.27 8.23 1.57
C GLY A 841 -26.55 9.06 1.72
N PHE A 842 -26.51 10.39 1.50
CA PHE A 842 -27.69 11.26 1.62
C PHE A 842 -28.69 11.04 0.48
N ILE A 843 -29.98 11.04 0.80
CA ILE A 843 -31.08 10.94 -0.17
C ILE A 843 -31.72 12.31 -0.36
N GLU A 844 -31.49 12.90 -1.53
CA GLU A 844 -32.05 14.19 -1.93
C GLU A 844 -33.60 14.17 -1.91
N PRO A 845 -34.27 15.29 -1.56
CA PRO A 845 -35.73 15.34 -1.45
C PRO A 845 -36.48 14.81 -2.67
N THR A 846 -35.94 15.03 -3.88
CA THR A 846 -36.53 14.57 -5.15
C THR A 846 -36.49 13.05 -5.32
N HIS A 847 -35.53 12.38 -4.68
CA HIS A 847 -35.31 10.94 -4.77
C HIS A 847 -35.81 10.18 -3.54
N ARG A 848 -36.42 10.85 -2.54
CA ARG A 848 -36.87 10.17 -1.31
C ARG A 848 -38.01 9.20 -1.56
N PRO A 849 -37.83 7.91 -1.23
CA PRO A 849 -38.91 6.94 -1.31
C PRO A 849 -39.93 7.18 -0.19
N LEU A 850 -41.11 6.57 -0.28
CA LEU A 850 -42.27 6.95 0.54
C LEU A 850 -42.01 6.75 2.05
N GLY A 851 -41.35 5.67 2.46
CA GLY A 851 -41.00 5.38 3.85
C GLY A 851 -39.90 6.27 4.42
N ALA A 852 -39.15 6.97 3.56
CA ALA A 852 -38.13 7.95 3.96
C ALA A 852 -38.68 9.40 4.03
N ARG A 853 -39.90 9.65 3.55
CA ARG A 853 -40.50 11.01 3.58
C ARG A 853 -40.96 11.35 4.99
N ARG A 854 -40.50 12.49 5.49
CA ARG A 854 -40.91 13.06 6.77
C ARG A 854 -41.27 14.53 6.60
N ASP A 855 -42.28 14.95 7.35
CA ASP A 855 -42.60 16.37 7.53
C ASP A 855 -41.38 17.07 8.16
N CYS A 856 -40.91 18.16 7.56
CA CYS A 856 -39.70 18.88 7.97
C CYS A 856 -38.43 18.00 7.98
N SER A 857 -37.95 17.61 6.79
CA SER A 857 -36.69 16.88 6.59
C SER A 857 -35.58 17.78 6.02
N PHE A 858 -34.32 17.37 6.19
CA PHE A 858 -33.16 18.07 5.62
C PHE A 858 -33.33 18.25 4.10
N GLN A 859 -33.02 19.43 3.58
CA GLN A 859 -32.99 19.72 2.14
C GLN A 859 -31.59 19.55 1.57
N ARG A 860 -30.56 19.65 2.42
CA ARG A 860 -29.15 19.39 2.09
C ARG A 860 -28.52 18.41 3.09
N SER A 861 -27.46 17.74 2.68
CA SER A 861 -26.76 16.77 3.54
C SER A 861 -26.22 17.43 4.82
N PRO A 862 -26.66 16.99 6.02
CA PRO A 862 -26.13 17.48 7.29
C PRO A 862 -24.80 16.81 7.70
N LEU A 863 -24.29 15.87 6.90
CA LEU A 863 -23.20 14.97 7.30
C LEU A 863 -21.86 15.70 7.44
N LEU A 864 -21.55 16.62 6.53
CA LEU A 864 -20.33 17.45 6.62
C LEU A 864 -20.31 18.30 7.90
N PHE A 865 -21.47 18.82 8.30
CA PHE A 865 -21.61 19.57 9.56
C PHE A 865 -21.34 18.65 10.76
N LEU A 866 -21.92 17.45 10.76
CA LEU A 866 -21.73 16.49 11.85
C LEU A 866 -20.29 15.99 11.95
N LYS A 867 -19.62 15.71 10.82
CA LYS A 867 -18.18 15.35 10.79
C LYS A 867 -17.34 16.39 11.53
N LYS A 868 -17.46 17.66 11.14
CA LYS A 868 -16.75 18.77 11.78
C LYS A 868 -17.06 18.92 13.27
N LEU A 869 -18.31 18.74 13.67
CA LEU A 869 -18.70 18.80 15.08
C LEU A 869 -18.05 17.67 15.89
N ILE A 870 -18.05 16.44 15.36
CA ILE A 870 -17.43 15.30 16.02
C ILE A 870 -15.91 15.47 16.08
N GLU A 871 -15.26 15.88 14.99
CA GLU A 871 -13.82 16.19 14.95
C GLU A 871 -13.43 17.19 16.04
N CYS A 872 -14.18 18.28 16.18
CA CYS A 872 -13.96 19.27 17.24
C CYS A 872 -14.09 18.64 18.63
N ARG A 873 -15.13 17.83 18.88
CA ARG A 873 -15.32 17.18 20.18
C ARG A 873 -14.30 16.10 20.49
N ARG A 874 -13.71 15.52 19.45
CA ARG A 874 -12.67 14.49 19.52
C ARG A 874 -11.27 15.07 19.46
N MET A 875 -11.12 16.40 19.40
CA MET A 875 -9.82 17.07 19.31
C MET A 875 -8.96 16.51 18.16
N GLY A 876 -9.59 16.22 17.02
CA GLY A 876 -8.94 15.64 15.84
C GLY A 876 -8.65 14.14 15.92
N MET A 877 -9.06 13.43 16.99
CA MET A 877 -8.95 11.97 17.01
C MET A 877 -9.85 11.32 15.95
N ARG A 878 -9.30 10.35 15.22
CA ARG A 878 -10.01 9.61 14.16
C ARG A 878 -11.19 8.82 14.73
N PHE A 879 -12.27 8.74 13.96
CA PHE A 879 -13.48 7.99 14.32
C PHE A 879 -14.15 7.27 13.13
N THR A 880 -13.51 7.22 11.96
CA THR A 880 -14.05 6.64 10.72
C THR A 880 -14.49 5.18 10.86
N LEU A 881 -13.76 4.37 11.64
CA LEU A 881 -14.09 2.96 11.88
C LEU A 881 -15.26 2.72 12.86
N THR A 882 -15.79 3.77 13.49
CA THR A 882 -16.90 3.66 14.44
C THR A 882 -18.26 3.59 13.73
N HIS A 883 -19.34 3.28 14.45
CA HIS A 883 -20.69 3.28 13.84
C HIS A 883 -21.03 4.65 13.24
N MET A 884 -20.73 5.74 13.97
CA MET A 884 -20.99 7.10 13.49
C MET A 884 -20.05 7.50 12.35
N GLY A 885 -18.78 7.09 12.39
CA GLY A 885 -17.85 7.30 11.27
C GLY A 885 -18.40 6.68 9.98
N LYS A 886 -18.72 5.38 10.04
CA LYS A 886 -19.34 4.63 8.94
C LYS A 886 -20.61 5.31 8.42
N ILE A 887 -21.53 5.75 9.29
CA ILE A 887 -22.76 6.46 8.88
C ILE A 887 -22.45 7.76 8.15
N LEU A 888 -21.52 8.57 8.66
CA LEU A 888 -21.18 9.87 8.08
C LEU A 888 -20.40 9.74 6.77
N ASP A 889 -19.79 8.59 6.53
CA ASP A 889 -19.11 8.22 5.28
C ASP A 889 -20.02 7.43 4.31
N GLY A 890 -21.32 7.27 4.64
CA GLY A 890 -22.28 6.61 3.76
C GLY A 890 -22.20 5.07 3.75
N HIS A 891 -21.51 4.46 4.72
CA HIS A 891 -21.44 3.02 4.87
C HIS A 891 -22.68 2.45 5.57
N LEU A 892 -23.06 1.25 5.12
CA LEU A 892 -24.14 0.49 5.72
C LEU A 892 -23.64 -0.26 6.96
N LEU A 893 -24.46 -0.23 8.01
CA LEU A 893 -24.30 -1.11 9.15
C LEU A 893 -25.32 -2.24 9.05
N ARG A 894 -24.95 -3.41 9.57
CA ARG A 894 -25.77 -4.62 9.64
C ARG A 894 -26.06 -4.95 11.10
N GLU A 895 -27.02 -5.83 11.36
CA GLU A 895 -27.35 -6.25 12.72
C GLU A 895 -26.13 -6.85 13.46
N GLU A 896 -25.25 -7.53 12.73
CA GLU A 896 -24.00 -8.11 13.24
C GLU A 896 -23.01 -7.08 13.82
N ASP A 897 -23.02 -5.84 13.32
CA ASP A 897 -22.16 -4.76 13.85
C ASP A 897 -22.51 -4.40 15.31
N PHE A 898 -23.72 -4.75 15.76
CA PHE A 898 -24.25 -4.44 17.09
C PHE A 898 -24.17 -5.60 18.08
N VAL A 899 -23.75 -6.78 17.61
CA VAL A 899 -23.54 -7.95 18.47
C VAL A 899 -22.18 -7.80 19.16
N ASN A 900 -22.18 -7.92 20.48
CA ASN A 900 -20.96 -7.90 21.31
C ASN A 900 -20.40 -9.30 21.49
#